data_AF-A0A926QYU0-F1
#
_entry.id   AF-A0A926QYU0-F1
#
_cell.length_a   1.000
_cell.length_b   1.000
_cell.length_c   1.000
_cell.angle_alpha   90.00
_cell.angle_beta   90.00
_cell.angle_gamma   90.00
#
_symmetry.space_group_name_H-M   'P 1'
#
loop_
_entity.id
_entity.type
_entity.pdbx_description
1 polymer ?
#
loop_
_entity_poly.entity_id
_entity_poly.type
_entity_poly.pdbx_seq_one_letter_code
_entity_poly.pdbx_strand_id
1 'polypeptide(L)'
;METGEEFGPWLSRQLKLAGKTQAELAEELGLTRAAVSAWITGRSTPRPTVMTDIAKALGTDIGTVHMRTTDTQAGLPLFWHHRHGYPDGGRDLGNAAAFAFDADVQVLARETCQNSLDERLDNGRPVRVRYTLHELTGKALADFREAILWDELLPHYSAVSETAGNQKVGRVVDAGVRDMYERDRLVLLRVDDYNASGLTGDDYADGKFAAVVRRQLESLKSGHSAGGSYGLGKATLWATSALGLVLINSTLSEPHEGRRERRLVGRLELPWREVDGRAFAGPAWFGRPDPDSRGAEVARSWWADEETAARLHLTRENDEPGTSFLIVGAHDVASLDEKASDADDEFVDAEEEGSEDPRDIRRMHRRLVKALGRDFWAAMTGGGGRPPRLEVYVRAMRNGDEVVVPEVQVDPSVEQPSRTRALRAYYDGATVDRLTEAGQVAARNVPLKLPLLGGARGTLGTHEAVLLVTDALTDADQKKDGPRNRVHSLRGNRMTVRRAGVPNLPLGTNPFQAVLLVGEAVGESAPFAQDAEEFLRAAEPPEHDRWGQTEELTLRWSPSAYRRINTLTFEVNKAVRDLVARQPKRAGREGGEALRKALTVKKKPKAKVPTGPVVPELVDLRATIGDDGEWRIDAEVSIPRGGDEIVPMVPVAEVDVRSGGRPRLKWAELVALEGCEVDGGVLRFTPGARRAKFRGATDVTSHPVRTMFTRLVVELRAGKGE
;
A
#
# COMPACT_ATOMS: atom_id res chain seq x y z
N MET A 1 -7.85 36.43 -21.44
CA MET A 1 -7.03 35.44 -22.17
C MET A 1 -5.82 35.19 -21.30
N GLU A 2 -5.80 34.08 -20.57
CA GLU A 2 -4.62 33.69 -19.80
C GLU A 2 -3.48 33.42 -20.78
N THR A 3 -2.44 34.24 -20.70
CA THR A 3 -1.17 33.98 -21.39
C THR A 3 -0.51 32.79 -20.72
N GLY A 4 -0.23 31.70 -21.45
CA GLY A 4 0.31 30.45 -20.91
C GLY A 4 1.67 30.64 -20.24
N GLU A 5 2.75 30.62 -21.03
CA GLU A 5 4.12 30.86 -20.56
C GLU A 5 4.60 32.29 -20.88
N GLU A 6 5.66 32.75 -20.21
CA GLU A 6 6.40 33.95 -20.63
C GLU A 6 7.01 33.78 -22.02
N PHE A 7 7.02 34.85 -22.82
CA PHE A 7 7.46 34.81 -24.22
C PHE A 7 8.92 34.38 -24.38
N GLY A 8 9.80 34.82 -23.48
CA GLY A 8 11.23 34.56 -23.56
C GLY A 8 11.61 33.09 -23.39
N PRO A 9 11.24 32.44 -22.27
CA PRO A 9 11.42 31.00 -22.06
C PRO A 9 10.78 30.17 -23.17
N TRP A 10 9.54 30.50 -23.57
CA TRP A 10 8.85 29.83 -24.66
C TRP A 10 9.65 29.89 -25.96
N LEU A 11 10.05 31.08 -26.41
CA LEU A 11 10.81 31.26 -27.66
C LEU A 11 12.15 30.53 -27.62
N SER A 12 12.85 30.58 -26.48
CA SER A 12 14.10 29.85 -26.27
C SER A 12 13.92 28.35 -26.47
N ARG A 13 12.85 27.76 -25.91
CA ARG A 13 12.53 26.34 -26.09
C ARG A 13 12.20 26.03 -27.55
N GLN A 14 11.37 26.83 -28.22
CA GLN A 14 10.99 26.59 -29.62
C GLN A 14 12.18 26.65 -30.57
N LEU A 15 13.12 27.58 -30.34
CA LEU A 15 14.36 27.66 -31.11
C LEU A 15 15.20 26.39 -31.00
N LYS A 16 15.36 25.87 -29.78
CA LYS A 16 16.11 24.62 -29.58
C LYS A 16 15.41 23.43 -30.23
N LEU A 17 14.08 23.32 -30.12
CA LEU A 17 13.30 22.25 -30.77
C LEU A 17 13.43 22.32 -32.30
N ALA A 18 13.43 23.53 -32.86
CA ALA A 18 13.65 23.75 -34.29
C ALA A 18 15.11 23.59 -34.75
N GLY A 19 16.05 23.31 -33.82
CA GLY A 19 17.48 23.28 -34.12
C GLY A 19 18.05 24.62 -34.60
N LYS A 20 17.37 25.74 -34.28
CA LYS A 20 17.72 27.09 -34.71
C LYS A 20 18.40 27.88 -33.60
N THR A 21 19.42 28.63 -33.94
CA THR A 21 20.09 29.59 -33.06
C THR A 21 19.37 30.94 -33.07
N GLN A 22 19.65 31.77 -32.05
CA GLN A 22 19.15 33.16 -32.00
C GLN A 22 19.66 33.99 -33.19
N ALA A 23 20.82 33.64 -33.75
CA ALA A 23 21.39 34.35 -34.89
C ALA A 23 20.64 34.01 -36.18
N GLU A 24 20.34 32.73 -36.40
CA GLU A 24 19.58 32.27 -37.57
C GLU A 24 18.15 32.81 -37.56
N LEU A 25 17.47 32.82 -36.41
CA LEU A 25 16.15 33.46 -36.32
C LEU A 25 16.23 34.97 -36.57
N ALA A 26 17.26 35.65 -36.05
CA ALA A 26 17.44 37.07 -36.29
C ALA A 26 17.64 37.37 -37.78
N GLU A 27 18.46 36.56 -38.46
CA GLU A 27 18.70 36.66 -39.89
C GLU A 27 17.40 36.46 -40.70
N GLU A 28 16.63 35.42 -40.39
CA GLU A 28 15.35 35.12 -41.07
C GLU A 28 14.30 36.22 -40.88
N LEU A 29 14.30 36.89 -39.72
CA LEU A 29 13.39 38.00 -39.41
C LEU A 29 13.92 39.37 -39.88
N GLY A 30 15.14 39.45 -40.42
CA GLY A 30 15.77 40.73 -40.78
C GLY A 30 16.09 41.63 -39.57
N LEU A 31 16.39 41.03 -38.41
CA LEU A 31 16.63 41.70 -37.13
C LEU A 31 18.04 41.41 -36.61
N THR A 32 18.44 42.08 -35.53
CA THR A 32 19.73 41.81 -34.88
C THR A 32 19.59 40.67 -33.86
N ARG A 33 20.65 39.88 -33.68
CA ARG A 33 20.72 38.87 -32.60
C ARG A 33 20.41 39.47 -31.22
N ALA A 34 20.82 40.71 -30.98
CA ALA A 34 20.54 41.42 -29.73
C ALA A 34 19.03 41.66 -29.51
N ALA A 35 18.25 41.88 -30.58
CA ALA A 35 16.79 42.01 -30.48
C ALA A 35 16.14 40.68 -30.05
N VAL A 36 16.54 39.56 -30.66
CA VAL A 36 16.05 38.22 -30.28
C VAL A 36 16.47 37.86 -28.84
N SER A 37 17.71 38.20 -28.46
CA SER A 37 18.19 38.02 -27.08
C SER A 37 17.41 38.87 -26.07
N ALA A 38 17.01 40.10 -26.44
CA ALA A 38 16.18 40.95 -25.59
C ALA A 38 14.80 40.33 -25.35
N TRP A 39 14.22 39.62 -26.33
CA TRP A 39 12.98 38.88 -26.15
C TRP A 39 13.14 37.68 -25.23
N ILE A 40 14.19 36.87 -25.44
CA ILE A 40 14.46 35.67 -24.63
C ILE A 40 14.74 36.03 -23.17
N THR A 41 15.41 37.15 -22.92
CA THR A 41 15.72 37.64 -21.57
C THR A 41 14.58 38.45 -20.94
N GLY A 42 13.44 38.58 -21.60
CA GLY A 42 12.28 39.34 -21.10
C GLY A 42 12.47 40.86 -21.06
N ARG A 43 13.55 41.39 -21.67
CA ARG A 43 13.84 42.83 -21.72
C ARG A 43 12.95 43.60 -22.71
N SER A 44 12.38 42.92 -23.69
CA SER A 44 11.40 43.49 -24.62
C SER A 44 10.47 42.41 -25.17
N THR A 45 9.36 42.80 -25.78
CA THR A 45 8.43 41.91 -26.48
C THR A 45 8.39 42.24 -27.97
N PRO A 46 8.28 41.24 -28.86
CA PRO A 46 8.14 41.49 -30.28
C PRO A 46 6.82 42.18 -30.60
N ARG A 47 6.81 42.98 -31.67
CA ARG A 47 5.59 43.61 -32.18
C ARG A 47 4.66 42.54 -32.79
N PRO A 48 3.33 42.77 -32.86
CA PRO A 48 2.38 41.81 -33.43
C PRO A 48 2.72 41.37 -34.87
N THR A 49 3.25 42.29 -35.69
CA THR A 49 3.71 41.97 -37.05
C THR A 49 4.88 40.98 -37.02
N VAL A 50 5.85 41.21 -36.15
CA VAL A 50 7.03 40.34 -35.96
C VAL A 50 6.63 39.00 -35.36
N MET A 51 5.58 38.93 -34.53
CA MET A 51 5.04 37.66 -34.03
C MET A 51 4.50 36.77 -35.16
N THR A 52 3.96 37.37 -36.23
CA THR A 52 3.53 36.63 -37.43
C THR A 52 4.73 36.03 -38.16
N ASP A 53 5.81 36.80 -38.28
CA ASP A 53 7.05 36.36 -38.92
C ASP A 53 7.75 35.28 -38.09
N ILE A 54 7.72 35.38 -36.75
CA ILE A 54 8.20 34.34 -35.83
C ILE A 54 7.39 33.06 -35.99
N ALA A 55 6.06 33.16 -36.10
CA ALA A 55 5.21 31.99 -36.32
C ALA A 55 5.62 31.24 -37.60
N LYS A 56 5.81 31.99 -38.68
CA LYS A 56 6.25 31.45 -39.97
C LYS A 56 7.65 30.82 -39.89
N ALA A 57 8.61 31.50 -39.25
CA ALA A 57 9.99 31.00 -39.09
C ALA A 57 10.09 29.73 -38.24
N LEU A 58 9.16 29.56 -37.29
CA LEU A 58 9.07 28.36 -36.43
C LEU A 58 8.13 27.28 -37.00
N GLY A 59 7.49 27.53 -38.15
CA GLY A 59 6.57 26.58 -38.78
C GLY A 59 5.25 26.36 -38.03
N THR A 60 4.78 27.37 -37.28
CA THR A 60 3.56 27.29 -36.44
C THR A 60 2.52 28.34 -36.84
N ASP A 61 1.30 28.21 -36.31
CA ASP A 61 0.29 29.25 -36.40
C ASP A 61 0.54 30.42 -35.41
N ILE A 62 -0.01 31.60 -35.72
CA ILE A 62 0.13 32.81 -34.89
C ILE A 62 -0.55 32.67 -33.52
N GLY A 63 -1.60 31.85 -33.43
CA GLY A 63 -2.31 31.55 -32.18
C GLY A 63 -1.40 30.86 -31.18
N THR A 64 -0.59 29.89 -31.63
CA THR A 64 0.44 29.24 -30.81
C THR A 64 1.46 30.23 -30.24
N VAL A 65 1.93 31.21 -31.03
CA VAL A 65 2.86 32.26 -30.58
C VAL A 65 2.20 33.21 -29.56
N HIS A 66 0.91 33.49 -29.73
CA HIS A 66 0.16 34.38 -28.84
C HIS A 66 -0.26 33.71 -27.52
N MET A 67 -0.77 32.48 -27.59
CA MET A 67 -1.26 31.72 -26.43
C MET A 67 -0.09 31.15 -25.62
N ARG A 68 0.98 30.69 -26.29
CA ARG A 68 2.15 30.04 -25.67
C ARG A 68 1.76 28.87 -24.76
N THR A 69 0.73 28.15 -25.18
CA THR A 69 0.19 26.93 -24.57
C THR A 69 0.44 25.71 -25.46
N THR A 70 1.19 25.87 -26.54
CA THR A 70 1.57 24.82 -27.51
C THR A 70 3.02 25.03 -27.94
N ASP A 71 3.72 23.94 -28.26
CA ASP A 71 5.06 24.01 -28.86
C ASP A 71 4.87 24.01 -30.38
N THR A 72 5.72 24.74 -31.09
CA THR A 72 5.63 24.98 -32.54
C THR A 72 5.84 23.72 -33.37
N GLN A 73 6.37 22.66 -32.75
CA GLN A 73 6.45 21.31 -33.29
C GLN A 73 5.53 20.36 -32.52
N ALA A 74 4.23 20.46 -32.76
CA ALA A 74 3.37 19.29 -32.69
C ALA A 74 3.87 18.30 -33.76
N GLY A 75 4.72 17.33 -33.38
CA GLY A 75 5.23 16.33 -34.33
C GLY A 75 6.72 15.97 -34.25
N LEU A 76 7.49 16.43 -33.25
CA LEU A 76 8.77 15.75 -32.96
C LEU A 76 8.48 14.27 -32.67
N PRO A 77 9.25 13.33 -33.26
CA PRO A 77 8.97 11.92 -33.10
C PRO A 77 9.05 11.56 -31.62
N LEU A 78 8.02 10.87 -31.14
CA LEU A 78 8.14 10.14 -29.88
C LEU A 78 9.15 9.02 -30.09
N PHE A 79 9.89 8.66 -29.05
CA PHE A 79 10.84 7.55 -29.11
C PHE A 79 11.08 6.99 -27.72
N TRP A 80 11.69 5.80 -27.67
CA TRP A 80 12.17 5.20 -26.43
C TRP A 80 13.64 5.53 -26.17
N HIS A 81 13.89 6.31 -25.11
CA HIS A 81 15.24 6.49 -24.58
C HIS A 81 15.57 5.37 -23.60
N HIS A 82 16.42 4.42 -24.02
CA HIS A 82 16.94 3.37 -23.16
C HIS A 82 18.24 3.79 -22.47
N ARG A 83 18.31 3.64 -21.14
CA ARG A 83 19.53 3.94 -20.40
C ARG A 83 20.65 2.97 -20.79
N HIS A 84 21.78 3.51 -21.24
CA HIS A 84 22.97 2.72 -21.53
C HIS A 84 23.50 2.01 -20.28
N GLY A 85 24.11 0.84 -20.50
CA GLY A 85 24.81 0.09 -19.45
C GLY A 85 25.98 0.87 -18.86
N TYR A 86 26.36 0.52 -17.63
CA TYR A 86 27.42 1.21 -16.93
C TYR A 86 28.80 0.90 -17.55
N PRO A 87 29.68 1.91 -17.74
CA PRO A 87 31.02 1.72 -18.33
C PRO A 87 31.94 0.80 -17.53
N ASP A 88 31.66 0.59 -16.24
CA ASP A 88 32.40 -0.31 -15.34
C ASP A 88 31.96 -1.78 -15.46
N GLY A 89 30.97 -2.07 -16.32
CA GLY A 89 30.42 -3.41 -16.49
C GLY A 89 29.37 -3.80 -15.45
N GLY A 90 28.93 -2.87 -14.59
CA GLY A 90 27.82 -3.08 -13.66
C GLY A 90 26.54 -3.51 -14.38
N ARG A 91 25.75 -4.38 -13.75
CA ARG A 91 24.48 -4.89 -14.30
C ARG A 91 23.37 -4.82 -13.27
N ASP A 92 22.36 -4.00 -13.57
CA ASP A 92 21.14 -3.92 -12.78
C ASP A 92 20.10 -4.89 -13.36
N LEU A 93 19.79 -5.97 -12.65
CA LEU A 93 18.82 -6.98 -13.10
C LEU A 93 17.37 -6.60 -12.78
N GLY A 94 17.07 -5.31 -12.84
CA GLY A 94 15.79 -4.71 -12.50
C GLY A 94 15.74 -4.10 -11.10
N ASN A 95 14.66 -3.37 -10.83
CA ASN A 95 14.41 -2.78 -9.52
C ASN A 95 14.05 -3.88 -8.51
N ALA A 96 14.97 -4.18 -7.58
CA ALA A 96 14.80 -5.22 -6.56
C ALA A 96 13.47 -5.08 -5.79
N ALA A 97 12.96 -3.87 -5.57
CA ALA A 97 11.68 -3.65 -4.91
C ALA A 97 10.46 -4.00 -5.79
N ALA A 98 10.51 -3.73 -7.09
CA ALA A 98 9.39 -4.03 -8.00
C ALA A 98 9.27 -5.54 -8.29
N PHE A 99 10.37 -6.27 -8.18
CA PHE A 99 10.44 -7.68 -8.57
C PHE A 99 10.60 -8.66 -7.39
N ALA A 100 10.73 -8.16 -6.16
CA ALA A 100 10.73 -8.96 -4.94
C ALA A 100 9.32 -9.42 -4.52
N PHE A 101 8.27 -8.70 -4.90
CA PHE A 101 6.89 -9.02 -4.57
C PHE A 101 6.19 -9.71 -5.74
N ASP A 102 5.22 -10.57 -5.45
CA ASP A 102 4.32 -11.08 -6.47
C ASP A 102 3.30 -10.01 -6.84
N ALA A 103 2.90 -9.96 -8.11
CA ALA A 103 1.93 -8.99 -8.58
C ALA A 103 0.59 -9.18 -7.86
N ASP A 104 0.14 -8.15 -7.14
CA ASP A 104 -1.12 -8.14 -6.40
C ASP A 104 -1.84 -6.81 -6.59
N VAL A 105 -3.00 -6.87 -7.23
CA VAL A 105 -3.86 -5.70 -7.44
C VAL A 105 -4.38 -5.11 -6.14
N GLN A 106 -4.45 -5.90 -5.05
CA GLN A 106 -4.86 -5.38 -3.74
C GLN A 106 -3.79 -4.46 -3.14
N VAL A 107 -2.53 -4.87 -3.22
CA VAL A 107 -1.39 -4.05 -2.78
C VAL A 107 -1.29 -2.79 -3.63
N LEU A 108 -1.43 -2.92 -4.96
CA LEU A 108 -1.49 -1.77 -5.86
C LEU A 108 -2.61 -0.79 -5.47
N ALA A 109 -3.82 -1.30 -5.20
CA ALA A 109 -4.96 -0.47 -4.82
C ALA A 109 -4.73 0.26 -3.50
N ARG A 110 -4.09 -0.41 -2.54
CA ARG A 110 -3.68 0.18 -1.27
C ARG A 110 -2.72 1.35 -1.47
N GLU A 111 -1.65 1.13 -2.22
CA GLU A 111 -0.63 2.16 -2.44
C GLU A 111 -1.16 3.34 -3.25
N THR A 112 -1.92 3.09 -4.31
CA THR A 112 -2.45 4.15 -5.17
C THR A 112 -3.50 5.01 -4.43
N CYS A 113 -4.44 4.41 -3.71
CA CYS A 113 -5.40 5.18 -2.90
C CYS A 113 -4.73 5.96 -1.76
N GLN A 114 -3.69 5.40 -1.12
CA GLN A 114 -2.91 6.13 -0.11
C GLN A 114 -2.22 7.36 -0.73
N ASN A 115 -1.55 7.18 -1.87
CA ASN A 115 -0.89 8.29 -2.57
C ASN A 115 -1.88 9.39 -3.00
N SER A 116 -3.05 9.02 -3.52
CA SER A 116 -4.05 10.00 -3.92
C SER A 116 -4.65 10.74 -2.71
N LEU A 117 -4.82 10.07 -1.56
CA LEU A 117 -5.23 10.73 -0.31
C LEU A 117 -4.17 11.69 0.23
N ASP A 118 -2.89 11.30 0.16
CA ASP A 118 -1.77 12.15 0.56
C ASP A 118 -1.66 13.41 -0.32
N GLU A 119 -1.99 13.29 -1.60
CA GLU A 119 -1.89 14.35 -2.60
C GLU A 119 -3.19 15.14 -2.81
N ARG A 120 -4.18 14.94 -1.93
CA ARG A 120 -5.50 15.60 -2.01
C ARG A 120 -5.36 17.12 -2.05
N LEU A 121 -5.99 17.74 -3.05
CA LEU A 121 -5.88 19.18 -3.30
C LEU A 121 -6.90 19.99 -2.48
N ASP A 122 -8.20 19.73 -2.65
CA ASP A 122 -9.27 20.38 -1.89
C ASP A 122 -9.76 19.47 -0.77
N ASN A 123 -9.50 19.88 0.48
CA ASN A 123 -9.88 19.13 1.67
C ASN A 123 -11.39 19.08 1.93
N GLY A 124 -12.18 19.96 1.30
CA GLY A 124 -13.64 20.02 1.39
C GLY A 124 -14.36 19.04 0.45
N ARG A 125 -13.64 18.41 -0.49
CA ARG A 125 -14.18 17.41 -1.42
C ARG A 125 -13.42 16.09 -1.29
N PRO A 126 -14.07 14.95 -1.60
CA PRO A 126 -13.36 13.68 -1.66
C PRO A 126 -12.34 13.70 -2.81
N VAL A 127 -11.26 12.94 -2.66
CA VAL A 127 -10.48 12.48 -3.81
C VAL A 127 -11.29 11.41 -4.50
N ARG A 128 -11.42 11.48 -5.83
CA ARG A 128 -12.08 10.42 -6.60
C ARG A 128 -11.00 9.57 -7.26
N VAL A 129 -11.02 8.27 -7.04
CA VAL A 129 -10.11 7.32 -7.67
C VAL A 129 -10.91 6.35 -8.52
N ARG A 130 -10.52 6.16 -9.77
CA ARG A 130 -11.16 5.21 -10.68
C ARG A 130 -10.16 4.19 -11.19
N TYR A 131 -10.52 2.92 -11.06
CA TYR A 131 -9.83 1.79 -11.65
C TYR A 131 -10.58 1.35 -12.90
N THR A 132 -9.90 1.39 -14.05
CA THR A 132 -10.43 0.88 -15.32
C THR A 132 -9.54 -0.25 -15.81
N LEU A 133 -10.08 -1.47 -15.80
CA LEU A 133 -9.45 -2.61 -16.47
C LEU A 133 -9.86 -2.62 -17.94
N HIS A 134 -8.89 -2.74 -18.84
CA HIS A 134 -9.14 -2.94 -20.26
C HIS A 134 -8.53 -4.26 -20.72
N GLU A 135 -9.27 -5.03 -21.50
CA GLU A 135 -8.71 -6.10 -22.32
C GLU A 135 -8.68 -5.65 -23.78
N LEU A 136 -7.50 -5.54 -24.38
CA LEU A 136 -7.31 -5.20 -25.78
C LEU A 136 -7.04 -6.44 -26.61
N THR A 137 -7.69 -6.54 -27.76
CA THR A 137 -7.58 -7.65 -28.72
C THR A 137 -7.64 -7.12 -30.15
N GLY A 138 -7.19 -7.90 -31.14
CA GLY A 138 -7.32 -7.58 -32.56
C GLY A 138 -6.86 -6.17 -32.93
N LYS A 139 -7.73 -5.40 -33.59
CA LYS A 139 -7.39 -4.03 -34.05
C LYS A 139 -7.01 -3.10 -32.90
N ALA A 140 -7.72 -3.15 -31.78
CA ALA A 140 -7.45 -2.27 -30.64
C ALA A 140 -6.04 -2.53 -30.06
N LEU A 141 -5.64 -3.81 -29.97
CA LEU A 141 -4.28 -4.18 -29.58
C LEU A 141 -3.24 -3.71 -30.60
N ALA A 142 -3.51 -3.87 -31.90
CA ALA A 142 -2.62 -3.40 -32.95
C ALA A 142 -2.41 -1.88 -32.91
N ASP A 143 -3.50 -1.11 -32.79
CA ASP A 143 -3.47 0.36 -32.70
C ASP A 143 -2.68 0.82 -31.45
N PHE A 144 -2.87 0.14 -30.32
CA PHE A 144 -2.13 0.44 -29.09
C PHE A 144 -0.63 0.14 -29.22
N ARG A 145 -0.25 -1.00 -29.81
CA ARG A 145 1.16 -1.35 -30.07
C ARG A 145 1.84 -0.33 -30.97
N GLU A 146 1.15 0.15 -31.99
CA GLU A 146 1.65 1.23 -32.85
C GLU A 146 1.86 2.51 -32.05
N ALA A 147 0.89 2.89 -31.21
CA ALA A 147 0.95 4.12 -30.41
C ALA A 147 2.10 4.14 -29.39
N ILE A 148 2.51 2.98 -28.88
CA ILE A 148 3.65 2.85 -27.95
C ILE A 148 4.98 2.54 -28.66
N LEU A 149 5.01 2.54 -30.00
CA LEU A 149 6.18 2.18 -30.81
C LEU A 149 6.73 0.80 -30.45
N TRP A 150 5.84 -0.19 -30.36
CA TRP A 150 6.20 -1.54 -29.91
C TRP A 150 7.35 -2.18 -30.70
N ASP A 151 7.48 -1.87 -32.00
CA ASP A 151 8.56 -2.39 -32.83
C ASP A 151 9.96 -1.93 -32.37
N GLU A 152 10.07 -0.76 -31.73
CA GLU A 152 11.32 -0.30 -31.09
C GLU A 152 11.62 -1.06 -29.80
N LEU A 153 10.58 -1.49 -29.09
CA LEU A 153 10.71 -2.23 -27.83
C LEU A 153 10.96 -3.72 -28.05
N LEU A 154 10.49 -4.29 -29.16
CA LEU A 154 10.54 -5.73 -29.41
C LEU A 154 11.96 -6.31 -29.32
N PRO A 155 13.02 -5.71 -29.91
CA PRO A 155 14.39 -6.23 -29.74
C PRO A 155 14.84 -6.30 -28.27
N HIS A 156 14.41 -5.34 -27.46
CA HIS A 156 14.69 -5.30 -26.03
C HIS A 156 13.94 -6.41 -25.27
N TYR A 157 12.67 -6.66 -25.59
CA TYR A 157 11.91 -7.76 -24.98
C TYR A 157 12.44 -9.13 -25.40
N SER A 158 12.84 -9.30 -26.67
CA SER A 158 13.45 -10.53 -27.15
C SER A 158 14.73 -10.87 -26.40
N ALA A 159 15.63 -9.89 -26.20
CA ALA A 159 16.88 -10.09 -25.44
C ALA A 159 16.62 -10.49 -23.96
N VAL A 160 15.58 -9.93 -23.34
CA VAL A 160 15.17 -10.33 -21.97
C VAL A 160 14.59 -11.75 -21.97
N SER A 161 13.81 -12.10 -22.99
CA SER A 161 13.16 -13.41 -23.11
C SER A 161 14.17 -14.53 -23.37
N GLU A 162 15.20 -14.28 -24.19
CA GLU A 162 16.31 -15.22 -24.44
C GLU A 162 17.08 -15.58 -23.16
N THR A 163 17.13 -14.65 -22.21
CA THR A 163 17.80 -14.85 -20.91
C THR A 163 16.84 -15.20 -19.77
N ALA A 164 15.55 -15.39 -20.06
CA ALA A 164 14.50 -15.61 -19.06
C ALA A 164 14.73 -16.83 -18.16
N GLY A 165 15.36 -17.89 -18.69
CA GLY A 165 15.71 -19.09 -17.91
C GLY A 165 16.60 -18.80 -16.69
N ASN A 166 17.31 -17.67 -16.68
CA ASN A 166 18.27 -17.30 -15.65
C ASN A 166 17.69 -16.36 -14.58
N GLN A 167 16.50 -15.77 -14.77
CA GLN A 167 15.98 -14.69 -13.91
C GLN A 167 14.45 -14.73 -13.77
N LYS A 168 13.93 -14.53 -12.55
CA LYS A 168 12.47 -14.44 -12.30
C LYS A 168 11.82 -13.36 -13.19
N VAL A 169 12.44 -12.18 -13.28
CA VAL A 169 11.94 -11.03 -14.05
C VAL A 169 11.79 -11.38 -15.54
N GLY A 170 12.81 -12.00 -16.13
CA GLY A 170 12.75 -12.40 -17.53
C GLY A 170 11.61 -13.38 -17.84
N ARG A 171 11.28 -14.30 -16.92
CA ARG A 171 10.14 -15.21 -17.08
C ARG A 171 8.78 -14.51 -17.04
N VAL A 172 8.62 -13.51 -16.18
CA VAL A 172 7.38 -12.72 -16.09
C VAL A 172 7.18 -11.92 -17.38
N VAL A 173 8.26 -11.28 -17.84
CA VAL A 173 8.29 -10.52 -19.10
C VAL A 173 7.99 -11.41 -20.31
N ASP A 174 8.68 -12.54 -20.44
CA ASP A 174 8.43 -13.53 -21.50
C ASP A 174 6.97 -14.00 -21.48
N ALA A 175 6.43 -14.35 -20.30
CA ALA A 175 5.04 -14.77 -20.18
C ALA A 175 4.04 -13.67 -20.56
N GLY A 176 4.37 -12.39 -20.33
CA GLY A 176 3.56 -11.25 -20.76
C GLY A 176 3.58 -11.06 -22.28
N VAL A 177 4.77 -11.12 -22.88
CA VAL A 177 4.96 -11.01 -24.34
C VAL A 177 4.26 -12.18 -25.05
N ARG A 178 4.42 -13.41 -24.55
CA ARG A 178 3.79 -14.60 -25.11
C ARG A 178 2.26 -14.53 -25.02
N ASP A 179 1.68 -14.08 -23.91
CA ASP A 179 0.22 -13.88 -23.82
C ASP A 179 -0.27 -12.91 -24.91
N MET A 180 0.46 -11.81 -25.13
CA MET A 180 0.11 -10.81 -26.14
C MET A 180 0.12 -11.35 -27.57
N TYR A 181 1.08 -12.21 -27.93
CA TYR A 181 1.19 -12.76 -29.28
C TYR A 181 0.41 -14.07 -29.48
N GLU A 182 0.46 -15.00 -28.52
CA GLU A 182 -0.17 -16.32 -28.63
C GLU A 182 -1.68 -16.26 -28.40
N ARG A 183 -2.16 -15.35 -27.54
CA ARG A 183 -3.59 -15.19 -27.23
C ARG A 183 -4.23 -13.94 -27.83
N ASP A 184 -3.46 -13.14 -28.58
CA ASP A 184 -3.89 -11.85 -29.16
C ASP A 184 -4.59 -10.93 -28.14
N ARG A 185 -4.01 -10.84 -26.94
CA ARG A 185 -4.62 -10.17 -25.79
C ARG A 185 -3.62 -9.35 -24.99
N LEU A 186 -3.98 -8.13 -24.60
CA LEU A 186 -3.24 -7.33 -23.64
C LEU A 186 -4.18 -6.72 -22.60
N VAL A 187 -3.88 -6.96 -21.32
CA VAL A 187 -4.63 -6.36 -20.21
C VAL A 187 -3.96 -5.06 -19.79
N LEU A 188 -4.75 -4.00 -19.67
CA LEU A 188 -4.32 -2.71 -19.12
C LEU A 188 -5.09 -2.44 -17.83
N LEU A 189 -4.41 -1.89 -16.83
CA LEU A 189 -5.06 -1.36 -15.64
C LEU A 189 -4.76 0.13 -15.53
N ARG A 190 -5.78 0.96 -15.70
CA ARG A 190 -5.68 2.40 -15.52
C ARG A 190 -6.19 2.81 -14.15
N VAL A 191 -5.39 3.58 -13.42
CA VAL A 191 -5.76 4.21 -12.15
C VAL A 191 -5.76 5.71 -12.35
N ASP A 192 -6.96 6.31 -12.33
CA ASP A 192 -7.16 7.75 -12.46
C ASP A 192 -7.47 8.32 -11.07
N ASP A 193 -6.75 9.37 -10.63
CA ASP A 193 -7.19 10.20 -9.51
C ASP A 193 -7.62 11.60 -9.95
N TYR A 194 -8.53 12.19 -9.18
CA TYR A 194 -9.09 13.52 -9.37
C TYR A 194 -9.20 14.22 -8.01
N ASN A 195 -9.12 15.55 -8.01
CA ASN A 195 -8.93 16.37 -6.80
C ASN A 195 -7.60 16.03 -6.07
N ALA A 196 -6.54 15.78 -6.86
CA ALA A 196 -5.18 15.56 -6.41
C ALA A 196 -4.22 16.55 -7.07
N SER A 197 -2.98 16.67 -6.59
CA SER A 197 -2.04 17.69 -7.10
C SER A 197 -1.62 17.51 -8.57
N GLY A 198 -1.63 16.27 -9.08
CA GLY A 198 -0.96 15.94 -10.33
C GLY A 198 0.58 15.99 -10.22
N LEU A 199 1.27 15.60 -11.29
CA LEU A 199 2.73 15.55 -11.36
C LEU A 199 3.33 16.91 -11.74
N THR A 200 3.28 17.85 -10.80
CA THR A 200 3.85 19.20 -10.96
C THR A 200 5.38 19.19 -10.92
N GLY A 201 6.00 20.28 -11.41
CA GLY A 201 7.43 20.49 -11.40
C GLY A 201 8.15 20.07 -12.67
N ASP A 202 9.46 20.29 -12.72
CA ASP A 202 10.31 20.00 -13.87
C ASP A 202 10.55 18.49 -14.08
N ASP A 203 10.96 18.12 -15.29
CA ASP A 203 11.30 16.73 -15.64
C ASP A 203 12.49 16.17 -14.84
N TYR A 204 13.41 17.03 -14.40
CA TYR A 204 14.69 16.64 -13.80
C TYR A 204 14.96 17.28 -12.43
N ALA A 205 14.47 18.50 -12.20
CA ALA A 205 14.65 19.18 -10.91
C ALA A 205 13.90 18.49 -9.76
N ASP A 206 14.16 18.94 -8.53
CA ASP A 206 13.41 18.47 -7.35
C ASP A 206 11.94 18.82 -7.49
N GLY A 207 11.08 17.80 -7.54
CA GLY A 207 9.65 17.98 -7.75
C GLY A 207 8.89 16.66 -7.88
N LYS A 208 7.55 16.73 -7.80
CA LYS A 208 6.67 15.55 -7.79
C LYS A 208 6.84 14.71 -9.06
N PHE A 209 6.97 15.37 -10.21
CA PHE A 209 7.23 14.70 -11.49
C PHE A 209 8.51 13.86 -11.46
N ALA A 210 9.67 14.48 -11.20
CA ALA A 210 10.95 13.77 -11.18
C ALA A 210 10.98 12.67 -10.12
N ALA A 211 10.32 12.88 -8.97
CA ALA A 211 10.18 11.87 -7.92
C ALA A 211 9.60 10.56 -8.47
N VAL A 212 8.50 10.65 -9.21
CA VAL A 212 7.76 9.48 -9.72
C VAL A 212 8.41 8.91 -10.98
N VAL A 213 8.87 9.78 -11.88
CA VAL A 213 9.26 9.39 -13.25
C VAL A 213 10.75 9.12 -13.39
N ARG A 214 11.62 9.84 -12.67
CA ARG A 214 13.08 9.74 -12.86
C ARG A 214 13.81 9.06 -11.71
N ARG A 215 13.37 9.30 -10.48
CA ARG A 215 14.07 8.89 -9.28
C ARG A 215 13.64 7.48 -8.85
N GLN A 216 14.55 6.76 -8.22
CA GLN A 216 14.33 5.46 -7.60
C GLN A 216 14.62 5.59 -6.10
N LEU A 217 13.80 4.98 -5.24
CA LEU A 217 13.92 5.01 -3.78
C LEU A 217 13.86 6.42 -3.14
N GLU A 218 13.46 7.44 -3.90
CA GLU A 218 13.30 8.80 -3.41
C GLU A 218 11.81 9.13 -3.24
N SER A 219 11.43 9.45 -2.00
CA SER A 219 10.07 9.88 -1.66
C SER A 219 10.08 11.37 -1.32
N LEU A 220 9.51 12.19 -2.21
CA LEU A 220 9.21 13.58 -1.91
C LEU A 220 7.88 13.62 -1.16
N LYS A 221 7.92 14.08 0.09
CA LYS A 221 6.75 14.19 0.95
C LYS A 221 6.16 15.60 0.79
N SER A 222 4.91 15.68 0.35
CA SER A 222 4.17 16.93 0.18
C SER A 222 3.61 17.51 1.49
N GLY A 223 3.77 16.80 2.63
CA GLY A 223 3.36 17.27 3.96
C GLY A 223 3.81 16.38 5.12
N HIS A 224 3.60 16.86 6.35
CA HIS A 224 3.95 16.13 7.58
C HIS A 224 3.11 14.85 7.79
N SER A 225 1.91 14.79 7.20
CA SER A 225 0.92 13.70 7.29
C SER A 225 1.04 12.63 6.19
N ALA A 226 1.92 12.81 5.19
CA ALA A 226 2.06 11.86 4.08
C ALA A 226 2.49 10.46 4.56
N GLY A 227 1.80 9.41 4.09
CA GLY A 227 1.92 8.04 4.59
C GLY A 227 3.12 7.24 4.06
N GLY A 228 3.67 7.58 2.89
CA GLY A 228 4.78 6.83 2.28
C GLY A 228 6.17 7.21 2.81
N SER A 229 6.92 6.27 3.40
CA SER A 229 8.29 6.49 3.90
C SER A 229 9.38 5.74 3.14
N TYR A 230 9.06 4.61 2.47
CA TYR A 230 10.08 3.68 1.97
C TYR A 230 10.37 3.77 0.46
N GLY A 231 9.66 4.60 -0.30
CA GLY A 231 9.80 4.64 -1.77
C GLY A 231 9.34 3.38 -2.50
N LEU A 232 8.79 2.40 -1.75
CA LEU A 232 8.30 1.11 -2.23
C LEU A 232 6.94 1.19 -2.90
N GLY A 233 6.08 2.15 -2.52
CA GLY A 233 4.73 2.28 -3.08
C GLY A 233 4.71 2.47 -4.59
N LYS A 234 5.69 3.21 -5.14
CA LYS A 234 5.88 3.37 -6.59
C LYS A 234 6.18 2.04 -7.29
N ALA A 235 6.92 1.15 -6.63
CA ALA A 235 7.34 -0.13 -7.22
C ALA A 235 6.15 -1.04 -7.55
N THR A 236 5.02 -0.89 -6.85
CA THR A 236 3.80 -1.69 -7.08
C THR A 236 3.19 -1.47 -8.47
N LEU A 237 3.33 -0.26 -9.04
CA LEU A 237 2.89 0.04 -10.41
C LEU A 237 3.59 -0.88 -11.43
N TRP A 238 4.91 -0.99 -11.32
CA TRP A 238 5.73 -1.83 -12.21
C TRP A 238 5.64 -3.31 -11.85
N ALA A 239 5.54 -3.65 -10.56
CA ALA A 239 5.35 -5.04 -10.11
C ALA A 239 4.10 -5.68 -10.70
N THR A 240 3.03 -4.89 -10.85
CA THR A 240 1.75 -5.36 -11.42
C THR A 240 1.77 -5.41 -12.96
N SER A 241 2.82 -4.88 -13.61
CA SER A 241 3.01 -4.95 -15.06
C SER A 241 3.87 -6.15 -15.44
N ALA A 242 3.30 -7.09 -16.19
CA ALA A 242 4.08 -8.21 -16.74
C ALA A 242 5.13 -7.72 -17.75
N LEU A 243 4.93 -6.54 -18.35
CA LEU A 243 5.85 -5.94 -19.31
C LEU A 243 6.82 -4.94 -18.67
N GLY A 244 6.70 -4.66 -17.36
CA GLY A 244 7.46 -3.60 -16.70
C GLY A 244 7.18 -2.20 -17.27
N LEU A 245 6.03 -1.98 -17.91
CA LEU A 245 5.68 -0.76 -18.64
C LEU A 245 4.52 -0.02 -17.98
N VAL A 246 4.73 1.25 -17.65
CA VAL A 246 3.71 2.16 -17.15
C VAL A 246 3.70 3.44 -17.99
N LEU A 247 2.53 3.81 -18.51
CA LEU A 247 2.31 5.11 -19.14
C LEU A 247 1.57 6.04 -18.18
N ILE A 248 1.88 7.33 -18.25
CA ILE A 248 1.39 8.33 -17.30
C ILE A 248 0.80 9.50 -18.06
N ASN A 249 -0.37 9.97 -17.65
CA ASN A 249 -0.98 11.22 -18.09
C ASN A 249 -1.40 12.04 -16.86
N SER A 250 -0.93 13.28 -16.73
CA SER A 250 -1.28 14.13 -15.59
C SER A 250 -1.93 15.45 -15.98
N THR A 251 -2.94 15.84 -15.20
CA THR A 251 -3.51 17.18 -15.15
C THR A 251 -2.99 17.90 -13.90
N LEU A 252 -2.32 19.04 -14.07
CA LEU A 252 -1.53 19.68 -13.01
C LEU A 252 -2.31 20.72 -12.21
N SER A 253 -2.17 20.70 -10.88
CA SER A 253 -2.70 21.75 -9.98
C SER A 253 -1.97 23.08 -10.13
N GLU A 254 -0.74 23.06 -10.65
CA GLU A 254 0.06 24.23 -10.99
C GLU A 254 0.60 24.07 -12.42
N PRO A 255 0.57 25.12 -13.25
CA PRO A 255 0.98 25.00 -14.64
C PRO A 255 2.48 24.75 -14.75
N HIS A 256 2.87 23.93 -15.71
CA HIS A 256 4.25 23.74 -16.14
C HIS A 256 4.33 24.11 -17.62
N GLU A 257 5.31 24.94 -18.00
CA GLU A 257 5.44 25.43 -19.39
C GLU A 257 4.14 26.04 -19.96
N GLY A 258 3.39 26.75 -19.09
CA GLY A 258 2.13 27.39 -19.45
C GLY A 258 0.94 26.43 -19.65
N ARG A 259 1.08 25.15 -19.32
CA ARG A 259 0.04 24.12 -19.52
C ARG A 259 -0.23 23.32 -18.26
N ARG A 260 -1.42 22.70 -18.24
CA ARG A 260 -1.91 21.90 -17.10
C ARG A 260 -2.34 20.51 -17.52
N GLU A 261 -2.99 20.35 -18.67
CA GLU A 261 -3.58 19.07 -19.07
C GLU A 261 -2.70 18.29 -20.03
N ARG A 262 -2.83 16.96 -19.99
CA ARG A 262 -2.20 16.03 -20.95
C ARG A 262 -0.67 16.07 -20.93
N ARG A 263 -0.06 16.18 -19.75
CA ARG A 263 1.38 15.92 -19.59
C ARG A 263 1.62 14.42 -19.56
N LEU A 264 2.15 13.86 -20.65
CA LEU A 264 2.39 12.44 -20.83
C LEU A 264 3.86 12.07 -20.74
N VAL A 265 4.11 10.85 -20.24
CA VAL A 265 5.42 10.18 -20.26
C VAL A 265 5.21 8.68 -20.09
N GLY A 266 6.03 7.85 -20.75
CA GLY A 266 6.11 6.42 -20.43
C GLY A 266 7.38 6.08 -19.68
N ARG A 267 7.30 5.09 -18.79
CA ARG A 267 8.45 4.54 -18.07
C ARG A 267 8.42 3.02 -18.15
N LEU A 268 9.53 2.48 -18.61
CA LEU A 268 9.78 1.05 -18.75
C LEU A 268 10.89 0.65 -17.79
N GLU A 269 10.69 -0.46 -17.08
CA GLU A 269 11.64 -1.07 -16.17
C GLU A 269 11.87 -2.51 -16.64
N LEU A 270 12.97 -2.73 -17.36
CA LEU A 270 13.45 -4.05 -17.76
C LEU A 270 14.76 -4.37 -17.04
N PRO A 271 15.14 -5.66 -16.92
CA PRO A 271 16.47 -5.99 -16.45
C PRO A 271 17.54 -5.56 -17.46
N TRP A 272 18.79 -5.52 -16.99
CA TRP A 272 19.95 -5.36 -17.85
C TRP A 272 19.88 -6.35 -19.01
N ARG A 273 20.24 -5.87 -20.19
CA ARG A 273 20.23 -6.65 -21.42
C ARG A 273 21.20 -6.08 -22.44
N GLU A 274 21.55 -6.90 -23.41
CA GLU A 274 22.30 -6.51 -24.58
C GLU A 274 21.39 -6.58 -25.81
N VAL A 275 21.40 -5.54 -26.64
CA VAL A 275 20.68 -5.50 -27.92
C VAL A 275 21.63 -4.95 -28.96
N ASP A 276 21.80 -5.67 -30.07
CA ASP A 276 22.70 -5.31 -31.18
C ASP A 276 24.13 -4.94 -30.72
N GLY A 277 24.66 -5.71 -29.77
CA GLY A 277 26.00 -5.49 -29.20
C GLY A 277 26.12 -4.28 -28.26
N ARG A 278 25.00 -3.66 -27.86
CA ARG A 278 24.95 -2.54 -26.92
C ARG A 278 24.31 -2.96 -25.61
N ALA A 279 24.98 -2.66 -24.50
CA ALA A 279 24.47 -2.91 -23.17
C ALA A 279 23.52 -1.80 -22.70
N PHE A 280 22.44 -2.20 -22.02
CA PHE A 280 21.44 -1.30 -21.43
C PHE A 280 21.23 -1.61 -19.96
N ALA A 281 21.18 -0.57 -19.12
CA ALA A 281 21.10 -0.71 -17.66
C ALA A 281 19.71 -1.15 -17.16
N GLY A 282 18.67 -1.08 -18.00
CA GLY A 282 17.34 -1.55 -17.67
C GLY A 282 16.25 -0.53 -17.95
N PRO A 283 16.22 0.63 -17.24
CA PRO A 283 15.19 1.64 -17.38
C PRO A 283 15.14 2.29 -18.77
N ALA A 284 13.93 2.67 -19.20
CA ALA A 284 13.72 3.49 -20.40
C ALA A 284 12.55 4.46 -20.24
N TRP A 285 12.55 5.53 -21.02
CA TRP A 285 11.51 6.55 -21.01
C TRP A 285 10.97 6.77 -22.42
N PHE A 286 9.65 6.81 -22.52
CA PHE A 286 8.93 7.18 -23.72
C PHE A 286 8.53 8.65 -23.63
N GLY A 287 8.88 9.40 -24.65
CA GLY A 287 8.55 10.81 -24.71
C GLY A 287 9.19 11.51 -25.90
N ARG A 288 9.36 12.82 -25.77
CA ARG A 288 9.95 13.65 -26.81
C ARG A 288 11.44 13.88 -26.55
N PRO A 289 12.24 14.12 -27.61
CA PRO A 289 13.63 14.51 -27.47
C PRO A 289 13.76 15.75 -26.59
N ASP A 290 14.66 15.69 -25.61
CA ASP A 290 14.93 16.82 -24.74
C ASP A 290 15.90 17.80 -25.42
N PRO A 291 15.45 19.03 -25.80
CA PRO A 291 16.29 20.01 -26.46
C PRO A 291 17.49 20.46 -25.63
N ASP A 292 17.45 20.29 -24.31
CA ASP A 292 18.53 20.68 -23.40
C ASP A 292 19.56 19.57 -23.18
N SER A 293 19.26 18.35 -23.62
CA SER A 293 20.19 17.23 -23.58
C SER A 293 21.15 17.24 -24.78
N ARG A 294 22.38 16.78 -24.58
CA ARG A 294 23.36 16.68 -25.67
C ARG A 294 22.82 15.77 -26.78
N GLY A 295 22.66 16.32 -27.98
CA GLY A 295 22.15 15.57 -29.13
C GLY A 295 20.66 15.22 -29.08
N ALA A 296 19.91 15.76 -28.11
CA ALA A 296 18.50 15.44 -27.88
C ALA A 296 18.24 13.93 -27.66
N GLU A 297 19.23 13.19 -27.15
CA GLU A 297 19.18 11.74 -27.02
C GLU A 297 18.32 11.26 -25.83
N VAL A 298 18.00 12.15 -24.89
CA VAL A 298 17.20 11.83 -23.69
C VAL A 298 15.73 12.16 -23.96
N ALA A 299 14.84 11.23 -23.61
CA ALA A 299 13.40 11.48 -23.69
C ALA A 299 12.89 12.26 -22.46
N ARG A 300 12.05 13.28 -22.67
CA ARG A 300 11.30 14.06 -21.66
C ARG A 300 9.78 13.94 -21.84
N SER A 301 9.02 14.33 -20.83
CA SER A 301 7.57 14.42 -20.92
C SER A 301 7.12 15.36 -22.04
N TRP A 302 5.92 15.12 -22.56
CA TRP A 302 5.32 15.96 -23.60
C TRP A 302 3.87 16.29 -23.30
N TRP A 303 3.37 17.31 -23.97
CA TRP A 303 1.98 17.72 -23.92
C TRP A 303 1.21 17.12 -25.09
N ALA A 304 0.40 16.10 -24.83
CA ALA A 304 -0.30 15.35 -25.87
C ALA A 304 -1.62 16.03 -26.30
N ASP A 305 -2.05 15.74 -27.53
CA ASP A 305 -3.42 16.00 -27.98
C ASP A 305 -4.39 14.90 -27.50
N GLU A 306 -5.68 15.12 -27.71
CA GLU A 306 -6.75 14.20 -27.30
C GLU A 306 -6.68 12.87 -28.04
N GLU A 307 -6.30 12.88 -29.33
CA GLU A 307 -6.17 11.67 -30.14
C GLU A 307 -5.06 10.76 -29.61
N THR A 308 -3.88 11.32 -29.32
CA THR A 308 -2.76 10.60 -28.72
C THR A 308 -3.15 10.03 -27.36
N ALA A 309 -3.81 10.83 -26.52
CA ALA A 309 -4.29 10.36 -25.22
C ALA A 309 -5.30 9.20 -25.36
N ALA A 310 -6.19 9.26 -26.35
CA ALA A 310 -7.16 8.21 -26.64
C ALA A 310 -6.51 6.92 -27.16
N ARG A 311 -5.59 7.03 -28.13
CA ARG A 311 -4.83 5.88 -28.67
C ARG A 311 -4.00 5.17 -27.62
N LEU A 312 -3.51 5.91 -26.61
CA LEU A 312 -2.78 5.36 -25.48
C LEU A 312 -3.69 4.90 -24.32
N HIS A 313 -5.03 4.93 -24.49
CA HIS A 313 -6.01 4.63 -23.43
C HIS A 313 -5.86 5.47 -22.15
N LEU A 314 -5.31 6.68 -22.27
CA LEU A 314 -5.00 7.60 -21.17
C LEU A 314 -5.97 8.80 -21.07
N THR A 315 -7.07 8.80 -21.82
CA THR A 315 -8.08 9.87 -21.74
C THR A 315 -8.66 10.01 -20.34
N ARG A 316 -8.53 11.20 -19.77
CA ARG A 316 -9.13 11.61 -18.48
C ARG A 316 -10.55 12.13 -18.71
N GLU A 317 -11.44 11.93 -17.74
CA GLU A 317 -12.86 12.29 -17.89
C GLU A 317 -13.15 13.79 -17.77
N ASN A 318 -12.27 14.54 -17.10
CA ASN A 318 -12.36 15.97 -16.92
C ASN A 318 -10.97 16.58 -16.66
N ASP A 319 -10.95 17.90 -16.53
CA ASP A 319 -9.79 18.75 -16.29
C ASP A 319 -9.45 18.92 -14.80
N GLU A 320 -10.08 18.17 -13.88
CA GLU A 320 -9.69 18.23 -12.48
C GLU A 320 -8.24 17.72 -12.31
N PRO A 321 -7.41 18.44 -11.52
CA PRO A 321 -6.05 18.04 -11.22
C PRO A 321 -5.96 16.61 -10.66
N GLY A 322 -4.92 15.89 -11.12
CA GLY A 322 -4.66 14.50 -10.81
C GLY A 322 -3.77 13.80 -11.85
N THR A 323 -3.64 12.49 -11.74
CA THR A 323 -2.75 11.64 -12.54
C THR A 323 -3.47 10.35 -12.91
N SER A 324 -3.20 9.90 -14.12
CA SER A 324 -3.62 8.61 -14.65
C SER A 324 -2.37 7.76 -14.83
N PHE A 325 -2.30 6.63 -14.13
CA PHE A 325 -1.27 5.61 -14.34
C PHE A 325 -1.89 4.45 -15.11
N LEU A 326 -1.31 4.11 -16.26
CA LEU A 326 -1.70 2.95 -17.07
C LEU A 326 -0.63 1.87 -16.96
N ILE A 327 -0.94 0.84 -16.18
CA ILE A 327 -0.12 -0.37 -16.06
C ILE A 327 -0.39 -1.24 -17.29
N VAL A 328 0.62 -1.41 -18.14
CA VAL A 328 0.51 -2.14 -19.41
C VAL A 328 0.89 -3.61 -19.18
N GLY A 329 0.07 -4.55 -19.64
CA GLY A 329 0.26 -5.97 -19.33
C GLY A 329 -0.05 -6.29 -17.86
N ALA A 330 -1.11 -5.69 -17.32
CA ALA A 330 -1.50 -5.88 -15.92
C ALA A 330 -1.85 -7.35 -15.63
N HIS A 331 -1.43 -7.84 -14.47
CA HIS A 331 -1.69 -9.21 -14.03
C HIS A 331 -1.72 -9.29 -12.49
N ASP A 332 -2.38 -10.32 -11.97
CA ASP A 332 -2.57 -10.56 -10.53
C ASP A 332 -2.14 -12.00 -10.18
N VAL A 333 -0.85 -12.22 -9.91
CA VAL A 333 -0.35 -13.56 -9.55
C VAL A 333 -0.79 -13.97 -8.15
N ALA A 334 -0.87 -13.01 -7.22
CA ALA A 334 -1.31 -13.26 -5.84
C ALA A 334 -2.74 -13.81 -5.79
N SER A 335 -3.54 -13.58 -6.83
CA SER A 335 -4.83 -14.23 -6.96
C SER A 335 -4.75 -15.76 -7.01
N LEU A 336 -3.67 -16.37 -7.52
CA LEU A 336 -3.54 -17.82 -7.66
C LEU A 336 -3.23 -18.56 -6.36
N ASP A 337 -2.80 -17.85 -5.32
CA ASP A 337 -2.57 -18.43 -4.00
C ASP A 337 -3.83 -18.29 -3.14
N GLU A 338 -4.66 -19.33 -3.10
CA GLU A 338 -5.89 -19.39 -2.29
C GLU A 338 -5.64 -19.19 -0.79
N LYS A 339 -4.38 -19.31 -0.32
CA LYS A 339 -3.98 -19.05 1.07
C LYS A 339 -3.34 -17.68 1.29
N ALA A 340 -3.05 -16.91 0.22
CA ALA A 340 -2.47 -15.58 0.30
C ALA A 340 -3.52 -14.46 0.46
N SER A 341 -4.82 -14.76 0.38
CA SER A 341 -5.78 -13.92 1.11
C SER A 341 -5.44 -14.07 2.59
N ASP A 342 -5.04 -12.98 3.25
CA ASP A 342 -4.73 -12.92 4.69
C ASP A 342 -5.48 -14.01 5.46
N ALA A 343 -4.81 -14.71 6.39
CA ALA A 343 -5.36 -15.78 7.25
C ALA A 343 -6.61 -15.39 8.09
N ASP A 344 -7.14 -14.19 7.87
CA ASP A 344 -8.38 -13.63 8.39
C ASP A 344 -9.60 -13.84 7.45
N ASP A 345 -9.39 -14.19 6.18
CA ASP A 345 -10.44 -14.50 5.20
C ASP A 345 -10.74 -16.02 5.21
N GLU A 346 -11.11 -16.59 6.37
CA GLU A 346 -11.53 -18.02 6.49
C GLU A 346 -12.85 -18.34 5.74
N PHE A 347 -13.45 -17.37 5.06
CA PHE A 347 -14.69 -17.52 4.29
C PHE A 347 -14.51 -16.98 2.88
N VAL A 348 -13.71 -17.68 2.07
CA VAL A 348 -13.91 -17.65 0.62
C VAL A 348 -15.08 -18.58 0.35
N ASP A 349 -16.17 -18.06 -0.24
CA ASP A 349 -17.27 -18.89 -0.71
C ASP A 349 -16.67 -19.94 -1.68
N ALA A 350 -16.62 -21.20 -1.25
CA ALA A 350 -15.99 -22.31 -1.96
C ALA A 350 -16.75 -22.75 -3.24
N GLU A 351 -17.65 -21.92 -3.74
CA GLU A 351 -18.56 -22.23 -4.85
C GLU A 351 -18.20 -21.53 -6.18
N GLU A 352 -17.16 -20.69 -6.23
CA GLU A 352 -16.79 -20.04 -7.49
C GLU A 352 -15.55 -20.68 -8.11
N GLU A 353 -15.76 -21.65 -9.01
CA GLU A 353 -14.82 -22.06 -10.05
C GLU A 353 -14.43 -20.84 -10.92
N GLY A 354 -13.53 -20.01 -10.41
CA GLY A 354 -12.94 -18.89 -11.15
C GLY A 354 -11.86 -19.38 -12.11
N SER A 355 -11.62 -18.64 -13.20
CA SER A 355 -10.50 -18.95 -14.08
C SER A 355 -9.17 -18.85 -13.32
N GLU A 356 -8.27 -19.82 -13.51
CA GLU A 356 -6.88 -19.77 -13.02
C GLU A 356 -6.01 -18.80 -13.84
N ASP A 357 -6.63 -17.90 -14.61
CA ASP A 357 -5.92 -16.91 -15.41
C ASP A 357 -5.64 -15.65 -14.57
N PRO A 358 -4.37 -15.34 -14.23
CA PRO A 358 -4.01 -14.14 -13.47
C PRO A 358 -4.29 -12.84 -14.24
N ARG A 359 -4.71 -12.92 -15.51
CA ARG A 359 -5.08 -11.78 -16.37
C ARG A 359 -6.60 -11.67 -16.58
N ASP A 360 -7.42 -12.44 -15.88
CA ASP A 360 -8.88 -12.31 -15.96
C ASP A 360 -9.35 -10.98 -15.33
N ILE A 361 -9.80 -10.07 -16.19
CA ILE A 361 -10.28 -8.74 -15.79
C ILE A 361 -11.50 -8.79 -14.84
N ARG A 362 -12.36 -9.82 -14.89
CA ARG A 362 -13.49 -9.96 -13.97
C ARG A 362 -13.00 -10.35 -12.58
N ARG A 363 -11.98 -11.19 -12.51
CA ARG A 363 -11.35 -11.60 -11.26
C ARG A 363 -10.61 -10.44 -10.61
N MET A 364 -9.79 -9.72 -11.38
CA MET A 364 -9.12 -8.50 -10.92
C MET A 364 -10.13 -7.45 -10.44
N HIS A 365 -11.22 -7.23 -11.18
CA HIS A 365 -12.30 -6.31 -10.78
C HIS A 365 -12.86 -6.65 -9.39
N ARG A 366 -13.25 -7.91 -9.16
CA ARG A 366 -13.79 -8.35 -7.86
C ARG A 366 -12.78 -8.19 -6.72
N ARG A 367 -11.51 -8.56 -6.97
CA ARG A 367 -10.43 -8.42 -5.98
C ARG A 367 -10.17 -6.94 -5.63
N LEU A 368 -10.19 -6.05 -6.63
CA LEU A 368 -10.10 -4.60 -6.41
C LEU A 368 -11.25 -4.10 -5.54
N VAL A 369 -12.51 -4.39 -5.91
CA VAL A 369 -13.69 -3.95 -5.13
C VAL A 369 -13.61 -4.45 -3.68
N LYS A 370 -13.29 -5.73 -3.46
CA LYS A 370 -13.15 -6.32 -2.12
C LYS A 370 -12.05 -5.64 -1.32
N ALA A 371 -10.86 -5.45 -1.89
CA ALA A 371 -9.72 -4.84 -1.20
C ALA A 371 -9.98 -3.37 -0.86
N LEU A 372 -10.52 -2.60 -1.81
CA LEU A 372 -10.89 -1.19 -1.61
C LEU A 372 -11.94 -1.04 -0.50
N GLY A 373 -12.97 -1.88 -0.51
CA GLY A 373 -13.99 -1.93 0.54
C GLY A 373 -13.42 -2.34 1.90
N ARG A 374 -12.51 -3.31 1.94
CA ARG A 374 -11.86 -3.78 3.17
C ARG A 374 -10.94 -2.73 3.79
N ASP A 375 -10.14 -2.04 2.99
CA ASP A 375 -9.01 -1.24 3.48
C ASP A 375 -9.36 0.24 3.64
N PHE A 376 -10.26 0.78 2.80
CA PHE A 376 -10.60 2.21 2.74
C PHE A 376 -12.04 2.53 3.13
N TRP A 377 -12.80 1.59 3.70
CA TRP A 377 -14.19 1.85 4.13
C TRP A 377 -14.32 3.13 4.98
N ALA A 378 -13.35 3.41 5.84
CA ALA A 378 -13.37 4.57 6.72
C ALA A 378 -13.06 5.89 6.00
N ALA A 379 -12.21 5.87 4.97
CA ALA A 379 -11.96 7.02 4.10
C ALA A 379 -13.19 7.36 3.24
N MET A 380 -13.97 6.34 2.85
CA MET A 380 -15.23 6.47 2.10
C MET A 380 -16.44 6.76 2.98
N THR A 381 -16.29 6.75 4.31
CA THR A 381 -17.39 7.03 5.25
C THR A 381 -17.45 8.53 5.59
N GLY A 382 -18.54 9.18 5.18
CA GLY A 382 -18.97 10.50 5.67
C GLY A 382 -20.02 10.43 6.78
N GLY A 383 -20.31 11.58 7.40
CA GLY A 383 -21.31 11.73 8.47
C GLY A 383 -21.20 13.09 9.16
N GLY A 384 -22.26 13.58 9.78
CA GLY A 384 -22.26 14.78 10.63
C GLY A 384 -21.87 16.06 9.90
N GLY A 385 -22.26 16.18 8.62
CA GLY A 385 -21.83 17.27 7.74
C GLY A 385 -20.38 17.16 7.24
N ARG A 386 -19.65 16.09 7.59
CA ARG A 386 -18.31 15.79 7.08
C ARG A 386 -18.44 14.94 5.82
N PRO A 387 -17.99 15.42 4.65
CA PRO A 387 -17.94 14.60 3.45
C PRO A 387 -16.93 13.45 3.61
N PRO A 388 -17.08 12.35 2.84
CA PRO A 388 -16.04 11.34 2.75
C PRO A 388 -14.73 11.96 2.22
N ARG A 389 -13.60 11.34 2.54
CA ARG A 389 -12.28 11.75 2.03
C ARG A 389 -11.97 11.13 0.68
N LEU A 390 -12.58 9.99 0.37
CA LEU A 390 -12.33 9.18 -0.81
C LEU A 390 -13.64 8.70 -1.42
N GLU A 391 -13.72 8.68 -2.74
CA GLU A 391 -14.69 7.91 -3.50
C GLU A 391 -13.94 7.01 -4.47
N VAL A 392 -14.32 5.74 -4.56
CA VAL A 392 -13.64 4.78 -5.45
C VAL A 392 -14.62 4.12 -6.40
N TYR A 393 -14.22 4.04 -7.66
CA TYR A 393 -14.98 3.46 -8.75
C TYR A 393 -14.15 2.37 -9.45
N VAL A 394 -14.75 1.23 -9.78
CA VAL A 394 -14.08 0.13 -10.49
C VAL A 394 -14.94 -0.33 -11.66
N ARG A 395 -14.37 -0.37 -12.86
CA ARG A 395 -15.02 -0.87 -14.08
C ARG A 395 -14.09 -1.77 -14.88
N ALA A 396 -14.66 -2.63 -15.72
CA ALA A 396 -13.90 -3.46 -16.65
C ALA A 396 -14.49 -3.34 -18.07
N MET A 397 -13.62 -3.14 -19.05
CA MET A 397 -13.98 -2.89 -20.44
C MET A 397 -13.12 -3.73 -21.38
N ARG A 398 -13.57 -3.87 -22.63
CA ARG A 398 -12.85 -4.56 -23.70
C ARG A 398 -12.79 -3.66 -24.93
N ASN A 399 -11.63 -3.61 -25.57
CA ASN A 399 -11.36 -2.84 -26.79
C ASN A 399 -11.78 -1.35 -26.72
N GLY A 400 -11.72 -0.74 -25.54
CA GLY A 400 -12.05 0.67 -25.32
C GLY A 400 -13.52 0.96 -25.03
N ASP A 401 -14.44 0.29 -25.71
CA ASP A 401 -15.86 0.71 -25.74
C ASP A 401 -16.85 -0.34 -25.19
N GLU A 402 -16.48 -1.62 -25.16
CA GLU A 402 -17.36 -2.69 -24.67
C GLU A 402 -17.27 -2.77 -23.13
N VAL A 403 -18.38 -2.54 -22.43
CA VAL A 403 -18.42 -2.69 -20.97
C VAL A 403 -18.58 -4.17 -20.60
N VAL A 404 -17.54 -4.74 -19.98
CA VAL A 404 -17.52 -6.14 -19.52
C VAL A 404 -18.09 -6.26 -18.11
N VAL A 405 -17.75 -5.31 -17.24
CA VAL A 405 -18.35 -5.13 -15.90
C VAL A 405 -18.66 -3.64 -15.75
N PRO A 406 -19.91 -3.25 -15.47
CA PRO A 406 -20.27 -1.85 -15.32
C PRO A 406 -19.52 -1.20 -14.16
N GLU A 407 -19.44 0.13 -14.19
CA GLU A 407 -18.81 0.89 -13.13
C GLU A 407 -19.54 0.66 -11.79
N VAL A 408 -18.78 0.25 -10.79
CA VAL A 408 -19.24 0.06 -9.42
C VAL A 408 -18.57 1.10 -8.54
N GLN A 409 -19.37 1.95 -7.89
CA GLN A 409 -18.90 2.75 -6.76
C GLN A 409 -18.81 1.85 -5.53
N VAL A 410 -17.64 1.80 -4.89
CA VAL A 410 -17.44 0.97 -3.70
C VAL A 410 -18.18 1.61 -2.52
N ASP A 411 -19.30 1.01 -2.09
CA ASP A 411 -20.07 1.49 -0.94
C ASP A 411 -19.56 0.86 0.37
N PRO A 412 -18.98 1.66 1.29
CA PRO A 412 -18.50 1.13 2.57
C PRO A 412 -19.63 0.55 3.44
N SER A 413 -20.87 1.00 3.24
CA SER A 413 -22.04 0.51 3.99
C SER A 413 -22.44 -0.92 3.58
N VAL A 414 -22.05 -1.36 2.39
CA VAL A 414 -22.27 -2.73 1.90
C VAL A 414 -21.07 -3.61 2.24
N GLU A 415 -19.86 -3.09 2.09
CA GLU A 415 -18.63 -3.87 2.31
C GLU A 415 -18.28 -4.01 3.78
N GLN A 416 -18.56 -3.00 4.62
CA GLN A 416 -18.22 -2.97 6.04
C GLN A 416 -19.34 -2.36 6.91
N PRO A 417 -20.56 -2.96 6.91
CA PRO A 417 -21.77 -2.35 7.45
C PRO A 417 -21.65 -1.93 8.92
N SER A 418 -21.11 -2.80 9.78
CA SER A 418 -21.01 -2.47 11.22
C SER A 418 -19.96 -1.40 11.48
N ARG A 419 -18.81 -1.48 10.82
CA ARG A 419 -17.73 -0.50 11.00
C ARG A 419 -18.11 0.88 10.46
N THR A 420 -18.74 0.93 9.29
CA THR A 420 -19.26 2.16 8.69
C THR A 420 -20.32 2.80 9.58
N ARG A 421 -21.24 2.01 10.15
CA ARG A 421 -22.21 2.52 11.15
C ARG A 421 -21.50 3.10 12.36
N ALA A 422 -20.50 2.40 12.91
CA ALA A 422 -19.76 2.88 14.07
C ALA A 422 -19.11 4.25 13.82
N LEU A 423 -18.40 4.38 12.70
CA LEU A 423 -17.71 5.62 12.36
C LEU A 423 -18.69 6.76 12.02
N ARG A 424 -19.78 6.47 11.30
CA ARG A 424 -20.82 7.45 11.00
C ARG A 424 -21.48 7.98 12.27
N ALA A 425 -21.84 7.10 13.21
CA ALA A 425 -22.41 7.51 14.50
C ALA A 425 -21.47 8.43 15.29
N TYR A 426 -20.15 8.18 15.24
CA TYR A 426 -19.16 9.08 15.85
C TYR A 426 -19.16 10.46 15.19
N TYR A 427 -19.22 10.53 13.86
CA TYR A 427 -19.29 11.82 13.16
C TYR A 427 -20.60 12.57 13.39
N ASP A 428 -21.71 11.85 13.50
CA ASP A 428 -23.03 12.41 13.80
C ASP A 428 -23.18 12.84 15.28
N GLY A 429 -22.22 12.52 16.14
CA GLY A 429 -22.33 12.74 17.59
C GLY A 429 -23.39 11.86 18.26
N ALA A 430 -23.73 10.72 17.64
CA ALA A 430 -24.79 9.80 18.06
C ALA A 430 -24.28 8.57 18.86
N THR A 431 -23.09 8.67 19.45
CA THR A 431 -22.50 7.60 20.26
C THR A 431 -22.99 7.63 21.69
N VAL A 432 -23.02 6.47 22.34
CA VAL A 432 -23.39 6.29 23.75
C VAL A 432 -22.19 5.89 24.59
N ASP A 433 -22.27 6.04 25.92
CA ASP A 433 -21.19 5.60 26.81
C ASP A 433 -21.10 4.06 26.92
N ARG A 434 -22.22 3.36 26.67
CA ARG A 434 -22.36 1.90 26.80
C ARG A 434 -23.44 1.34 25.88
N LEU A 435 -23.24 0.10 25.43
CA LEU A 435 -24.23 -0.64 24.65
C LEU A 435 -25.36 -1.15 25.56
N THR A 436 -26.58 -0.64 25.34
CA THR A 436 -27.81 -1.02 26.05
C THR A 436 -28.84 -1.65 25.12
N GLU A 437 -28.82 -1.29 23.84
CA GLU A 437 -29.72 -1.76 22.79
C GLU A 437 -28.92 -2.12 21.53
N ALA A 438 -29.50 -2.95 20.66
CA ALA A 438 -28.88 -3.33 19.40
C ALA A 438 -28.76 -2.14 18.45
N GLY A 439 -27.66 -2.05 17.71
CA GLY A 439 -27.40 -0.95 16.76
C GLY A 439 -26.84 0.32 17.38
N GLN A 440 -26.72 0.38 18.71
CA GLN A 440 -25.98 1.44 19.38
C GLN A 440 -24.47 1.33 19.09
N VAL A 441 -23.81 2.47 19.18
CA VAL A 441 -22.36 2.59 19.04
C VAL A 441 -21.82 3.20 20.32
N ALA A 442 -21.04 2.42 21.07
CA ALA A 442 -20.40 2.91 22.28
C ALA A 442 -19.05 3.56 21.94
N ALA A 443 -18.77 4.73 22.51
CA ALA A 443 -17.50 5.43 22.34
C ALA A 443 -16.73 5.54 23.67
N ARG A 444 -15.41 5.39 23.64
CA ARG A 444 -14.55 5.56 24.82
C ARG A 444 -13.17 6.07 24.42
N ASN A 445 -12.65 7.03 25.19
CA ASN A 445 -11.29 7.50 25.01
C ASN A 445 -10.28 6.50 25.59
N VAL A 446 -9.17 6.31 24.86
CA VAL A 446 -8.08 5.40 25.22
C VAL A 446 -6.75 6.17 25.15
N PRO A 447 -6.00 6.26 26.26
CA PRO A 447 -4.81 7.10 26.29
C PRO A 447 -3.61 6.46 25.59
N LEU A 448 -2.99 7.20 24.66
CA LEU A 448 -1.69 6.91 24.06
C LEU A 448 -0.64 7.87 24.61
N LYS A 449 0.27 7.36 25.45
CA LYS A 449 1.40 8.14 25.98
C LYS A 449 2.54 8.18 24.97
N LEU A 450 2.86 9.37 24.47
CA LEU A 450 3.89 9.56 23.44
C LEU A 450 5.29 9.66 24.05
N PRO A 451 6.30 8.96 23.50
CA PRO A 451 7.68 9.09 23.96
C PRO A 451 8.27 10.44 23.53
N LEU A 452 9.34 10.88 24.21
CA LEU A 452 10.17 11.98 23.74
C LEU A 452 11.08 11.51 22.59
N LEU A 453 11.45 12.42 21.69
CA LEU A 453 12.40 12.16 20.60
C LEU A 453 13.82 11.88 21.13
N GLY A 454 14.62 11.14 20.37
CA GLY A 454 16.04 10.90 20.66
C GLY A 454 16.32 10.10 21.95
N GLY A 455 15.35 9.34 22.44
CA GLY A 455 15.52 8.41 23.56
C GLY A 455 15.53 9.04 24.94
N ALA A 456 15.15 10.32 25.03
CA ALA A 456 15.02 10.99 26.31
C ALA A 456 13.97 10.29 27.21
N ARG A 457 14.27 10.20 28.51
CA ARG A 457 13.34 9.63 29.48
C ARG A 457 12.17 10.59 29.70
N GLY A 458 10.94 10.11 29.53
CA GLY A 458 9.75 10.90 29.79
C GLY A 458 8.56 10.54 28.89
N THR A 459 7.56 11.42 28.89
CA THR A 459 6.39 11.36 28.02
C THR A 459 6.19 12.77 27.45
N LEU A 460 6.12 12.92 26.13
CA LEU A 460 5.86 14.20 25.46
C LEU A 460 4.46 14.72 25.82
N GLY A 461 3.49 13.82 25.74
CA GLY A 461 2.08 14.10 25.97
C GLY A 461 1.23 12.84 25.95
N THR A 462 -0.07 13.00 26.23
CA THR A 462 -1.05 11.92 26.07
C THR A 462 -2.01 12.31 24.96
N HIS A 463 -2.06 11.49 23.92
CA HIS A 463 -3.06 11.57 22.87
C HIS A 463 -4.25 10.69 23.25
N GLU A 464 -5.46 11.24 23.24
CA GLU A 464 -6.69 10.50 23.55
C GLU A 464 -7.26 9.89 22.27
N ALA A 465 -6.93 8.61 22.04
CA ALA A 465 -7.52 7.82 20.96
C ALA A 465 -9.00 7.57 21.20
N VAL A 466 -9.81 7.39 20.17
CA VAL A 466 -11.24 7.12 20.30
C VAL A 466 -11.55 5.69 19.86
N LEU A 467 -12.02 4.88 20.80
CA LEU A 467 -12.50 3.52 20.55
C LEU A 467 -14.01 3.54 20.36
N LEU A 468 -14.47 2.97 19.26
CA LEU A 468 -15.88 2.75 18.93
C LEU A 468 -16.17 1.26 18.96
N VAL A 469 -17.28 0.85 19.58
CA VAL A 469 -17.72 -0.55 19.66
C VAL A 469 -19.19 -0.63 19.25
N THR A 470 -19.51 -1.56 18.36
CA THR A 470 -20.89 -1.83 17.93
C THR A 470 -21.11 -3.33 17.79
N ASP A 471 -22.34 -3.77 17.97
CA ASP A 471 -22.75 -5.14 17.67
C ASP A 471 -22.84 -5.37 16.16
N ALA A 472 -22.92 -6.63 15.74
CA ALA A 472 -23.32 -6.94 14.37
C ALA A 472 -24.84 -7.18 14.34
N LEU A 473 -25.57 -6.41 13.52
CA LEU A 473 -27.03 -6.34 13.55
C LEU A 473 -27.70 -7.56 12.93
N THR A 474 -27.12 -8.10 11.87
CA THR A 474 -27.65 -9.25 11.14
C THR A 474 -26.56 -10.28 10.84
N ASP A 475 -26.95 -11.52 10.56
CA ASP A 475 -26.01 -12.56 10.09
C ASP A 475 -25.39 -12.19 8.73
N ALA A 476 -26.11 -11.43 7.90
CA ALA A 476 -25.59 -10.90 6.64
C ALA A 476 -24.48 -9.86 6.88
N ASP A 477 -24.67 -8.94 7.84
CA ASP A 477 -23.63 -7.99 8.25
C ASP A 477 -22.39 -8.73 8.76
N GLN A 478 -22.60 -9.79 9.56
CA GLN A 478 -21.50 -10.61 10.07
C GLN A 478 -20.73 -11.32 8.96
N LYS A 479 -21.42 -11.79 7.90
CA LYS A 479 -20.75 -12.39 6.74
C LYS A 479 -19.91 -11.35 6.00
N LYS A 480 -20.38 -10.10 5.89
CA LYS A 480 -19.67 -9.00 5.20
C LYS A 480 -18.52 -8.41 6.01
N ASP A 481 -18.71 -8.13 7.30
CA ASP A 481 -17.69 -7.52 8.16
C ASP A 481 -16.45 -8.42 8.37
N GLY A 482 -16.59 -9.73 8.14
CA GLY A 482 -15.55 -10.73 8.33
C GLY A 482 -15.48 -11.25 9.77
N PRO A 483 -14.30 -11.64 10.27
CA PRO A 483 -14.19 -12.27 11.58
C PRO A 483 -14.68 -11.36 12.73
N ARG A 484 -15.35 -11.99 13.70
CA ARG A 484 -15.98 -11.33 14.85
C ARG A 484 -14.96 -10.90 15.91
N ASN A 485 -15.36 -9.95 16.76
CA ASN A 485 -14.63 -9.52 17.97
C ASN A 485 -13.24 -8.91 17.67
N ARG A 486 -13.17 -8.12 16.59
CA ARG A 486 -11.94 -7.50 16.12
C ARG A 486 -11.95 -5.99 16.30
N VAL A 487 -10.76 -5.46 16.54
CA VAL A 487 -10.45 -4.02 16.53
C VAL A 487 -9.73 -3.68 15.23
N HIS A 488 -10.26 -2.69 14.53
CA HIS A 488 -9.65 -2.08 13.34
C HIS A 488 -9.09 -0.71 13.70
N SER A 489 -7.77 -0.57 13.67
CA SER A 489 -7.11 0.68 14.04
C SER A 489 -6.80 1.52 12.81
N LEU A 490 -7.16 2.80 12.90
CA LEU A 490 -7.09 3.79 11.82
C LEU A 490 -6.27 5.00 12.27
N ARG A 491 -5.40 5.50 11.38
CA ARG A 491 -4.70 6.78 11.52
C ARG A 491 -5.11 7.77 10.42
N GLY A 492 -4.55 8.98 10.42
CA GLY A 492 -4.83 10.10 9.52
C GLY A 492 -5.66 9.80 8.26
N ASN A 493 -5.06 9.21 7.23
CA ASN A 493 -5.71 8.94 5.94
C ASN A 493 -6.92 7.99 5.97
N ARG A 494 -7.30 7.50 7.16
CA ARG A 494 -8.43 6.58 7.40
C ARG A 494 -8.31 5.27 6.62
N MET A 495 -7.08 4.88 6.32
CA MET A 495 -6.74 3.53 5.87
C MET A 495 -6.66 2.61 7.09
N THR A 496 -7.15 1.38 6.96
CA THR A 496 -7.00 0.36 8.00
C THR A 496 -5.53 -0.06 8.10
N VAL A 497 -4.90 0.25 9.24
CA VAL A 497 -3.48 -0.07 9.47
C VAL A 497 -3.32 -1.37 10.24
N ARG A 498 -4.19 -1.67 11.21
CA ARG A 498 -4.05 -2.88 12.03
C ARG A 498 -5.39 -3.54 12.29
N ARG A 499 -5.42 -4.86 12.18
CA ARG A 499 -6.53 -5.74 12.56
C ARG A 499 -6.09 -6.63 13.71
N ALA A 500 -6.87 -6.69 14.79
CA ALA A 500 -6.54 -7.55 15.93
C ALA A 500 -7.79 -8.11 16.62
N GLY A 501 -7.80 -9.41 16.91
CA GLY A 501 -8.79 -10.02 17.79
C GLY A 501 -8.59 -9.59 19.24
N VAL A 502 -9.68 -9.48 20.00
CA VAL A 502 -9.64 -9.13 21.42
C VAL A 502 -9.55 -10.39 22.27
N PRO A 503 -8.45 -10.63 23.01
CA PRO A 503 -8.31 -11.83 23.84
C PRO A 503 -9.10 -11.71 25.15
N ASN A 504 -9.32 -12.86 25.80
CA ASN A 504 -9.89 -12.95 27.16
C ASN A 504 -11.26 -12.26 27.32
N LEU A 505 -12.14 -12.44 26.34
CA LEU A 505 -13.52 -11.94 26.39
C LEU A 505 -14.34 -12.70 27.44
N PRO A 506 -15.24 -12.02 28.17
CA PRO A 506 -16.18 -12.69 29.07
C PRO A 506 -17.02 -13.76 28.34
N LEU A 507 -17.35 -14.84 29.04
CA LEU A 507 -18.24 -15.89 28.53
C LEU A 507 -19.63 -15.30 28.23
N GLY A 508 -20.14 -15.57 27.03
CA GLY A 508 -21.45 -15.06 26.58
C GLY A 508 -21.44 -13.61 26.07
N THR A 509 -20.26 -13.06 25.76
CA THR A 509 -20.12 -11.80 25.01
C THR A 509 -20.79 -11.93 23.64
N ASN A 510 -21.64 -10.97 23.29
CA ASN A 510 -22.21 -10.89 21.95
C ASN A 510 -21.12 -10.54 20.92
N PRO A 511 -21.19 -11.08 19.68
CA PRO A 511 -20.32 -10.65 18.60
C PRO A 511 -20.33 -9.12 18.43
N PHE A 512 -19.15 -8.53 18.28
CA PHE A 512 -19.00 -7.10 18.06
C PHE A 512 -17.93 -6.80 17.00
N GLN A 513 -17.98 -5.59 16.48
CA GLN A 513 -16.92 -4.96 15.71
C GLN A 513 -16.46 -3.69 16.44
N ALA A 514 -15.15 -3.42 16.42
CA ALA A 514 -14.57 -2.26 17.05
C ALA A 514 -13.65 -1.49 16.10
N VAL A 515 -13.65 -0.16 16.23
CA VAL A 515 -12.84 0.77 15.44
C VAL A 515 -12.06 1.66 16.40
N LEU A 516 -10.75 1.75 16.23
CA LEU A 516 -9.89 2.64 17.00
C LEU A 516 -9.38 3.77 16.11
N LEU A 517 -9.75 5.01 16.44
CA LEU A 517 -9.23 6.21 15.81
C LEU A 517 -8.03 6.72 16.62
N VAL A 518 -6.89 6.92 15.98
CA VAL A 518 -5.66 7.47 16.58
C VAL A 518 -5.06 8.55 15.69
N GLY A 519 -4.22 9.40 16.28
CA GLY A 519 -3.57 10.50 15.58
C GLY A 519 -4.59 11.45 14.96
N GLU A 520 -4.37 11.81 13.70
CA GLU A 520 -5.23 12.73 12.97
C GLU A 520 -6.61 12.13 12.63
N ALA A 521 -6.80 10.81 12.75
CA ALA A 521 -8.11 10.17 12.54
C ALA A 521 -9.17 10.58 13.59
N VAL A 522 -8.73 10.95 14.80
CA VAL A 522 -9.61 11.50 15.84
C VAL A 522 -10.11 12.89 15.45
N GLY A 523 -9.23 13.68 14.83
CA GLY A 523 -9.41 15.06 14.40
C GLY A 523 -8.13 15.86 14.63
N GLU A 524 -7.80 16.77 13.71
CA GLU A 524 -6.55 17.57 13.76
C GLU A 524 -6.44 18.45 15.01
N SER A 525 -7.57 18.85 15.60
CA SER A 525 -7.61 19.63 16.84
C SER A 525 -7.41 18.78 18.11
N ALA A 526 -7.32 17.46 18.00
CA ALA A 526 -7.11 16.60 19.17
C ALA A 526 -5.70 16.81 19.74
N PRO A 527 -5.54 16.89 21.08
CA PRO A 527 -4.22 17.07 21.69
C PRO A 527 -3.22 16.01 21.21
N PHE A 528 -2.02 16.47 20.82
CA PHE A 528 -0.92 15.64 20.33
C PHE A 528 -1.28 14.74 19.13
N ALA A 529 -2.29 15.09 18.32
CA ALA A 529 -2.70 14.30 17.15
C ALA A 529 -1.56 14.14 16.13
N GLN A 530 -0.88 15.24 15.79
CA GLN A 530 0.25 15.24 14.85
C GLN A 530 1.43 14.42 15.38
N ASP A 531 1.78 14.59 16.65
CA ASP A 531 2.85 13.82 17.30
C ASP A 531 2.53 12.31 17.34
N ALA A 532 1.27 11.96 17.58
CA ALA A 532 0.79 10.59 17.56
C ALA A 532 0.81 10.00 16.14
N GLU A 533 0.42 10.77 15.12
CA GLU A 533 0.50 10.38 13.71
C GLU A 533 1.95 10.08 13.32
N GLU A 534 2.88 10.98 13.66
CA GLU A 534 4.30 10.81 13.38
C GLU A 534 4.89 9.57 14.06
N PHE A 535 4.56 9.38 15.34
CA PHE A 535 5.02 8.25 16.14
C PHE A 535 4.51 6.90 15.60
N LEU A 536 3.22 6.82 15.28
CA LEU A 536 2.60 5.59 14.78
C LEU A 536 3.05 5.27 13.36
N ARG A 537 3.18 6.27 12.48
CA ARG A 537 3.71 6.10 11.12
C ARG A 537 5.11 5.49 11.16
N ALA A 538 5.99 5.96 12.03
CA ALA A 538 7.31 5.38 12.14
C ALA A 538 7.29 3.93 12.62
N ALA A 539 6.24 3.50 13.32
CA ALA A 539 6.05 2.12 13.77
C ALA A 539 5.40 1.22 12.71
N GLU A 540 5.04 1.74 11.54
CA GLU A 540 4.46 0.98 10.43
C GLU A 540 5.55 0.39 9.54
N PRO A 541 5.45 -0.90 9.20
CA PRO A 541 6.29 -1.47 8.15
C PRO A 541 5.80 -1.00 6.77
N PRO A 542 6.58 -1.22 5.69
CA PRO A 542 6.18 -0.85 4.33
C PRO A 542 4.82 -1.36 3.87
N GLU A 543 4.39 -2.53 4.34
CA GLU A 543 3.11 -3.15 3.99
C GLU A 543 1.90 -2.45 4.66
N HIS A 544 2.17 -1.56 5.62
CA HIS A 544 1.18 -0.79 6.37
C HIS A 544 0.12 -1.66 7.09
N ASP A 545 0.44 -2.89 7.51
CA ASP A 545 -0.52 -3.89 8.00
C ASP A 545 -0.51 -4.10 9.53
N ARG A 546 0.42 -3.45 10.24
CA ARG A 546 0.57 -3.52 11.70
C ARG A 546 1.37 -2.35 12.25
N TRP A 547 1.33 -2.21 13.56
CA TRP A 547 2.31 -1.40 14.30
C TRP A 547 3.26 -2.30 15.07
N GLY A 548 4.56 -2.05 14.95
CA GLY A 548 5.59 -2.85 15.59
C GLY A 548 6.88 -2.09 15.80
N GLN A 549 7.94 -2.83 16.10
CA GLN A 549 9.28 -2.27 16.14
C GLN A 549 9.85 -2.22 14.71
N THR A 550 10.17 -1.01 14.26
CA THR A 550 10.82 -0.75 12.97
C THR A 550 12.17 -0.07 13.19
N GLU A 551 12.96 0.01 12.13
CA GLU A 551 14.22 0.75 12.13
C GLU A 551 13.97 2.26 12.30
N GLU A 552 13.00 2.84 11.60
CA GLU A 552 12.64 4.28 11.71
C GLU A 552 12.21 4.64 13.14
N LEU A 553 11.35 3.83 13.76
CA LEU A 553 10.91 4.03 15.15
C LEU A 553 12.09 3.99 16.13
N THR A 554 13.03 3.07 15.89
CA THR A 554 14.20 2.88 16.73
C THR A 554 15.18 4.06 16.61
N LEU A 555 15.44 4.51 15.39
CA LEU A 555 16.39 5.59 15.10
C LEU A 555 15.88 6.96 15.55
N ARG A 556 14.59 7.27 15.32
CA ARG A 556 14.03 8.60 15.60
C ARG A 556 13.56 8.78 17.04
N TRP A 557 13.02 7.73 17.67
CA TRP A 557 12.60 7.76 19.07
C TRP A 557 13.54 6.96 19.96
N SER A 558 13.36 5.63 20.04
CA SER A 558 14.25 4.76 20.80
C SER A 558 13.95 3.28 20.54
N PRO A 559 14.87 2.36 20.85
CA PRO A 559 14.61 0.91 20.80
C PRO A 559 13.45 0.45 21.69
N SER A 560 13.11 1.23 22.72
CA SER A 560 12.04 0.90 23.68
C SER A 560 10.69 1.54 23.36
N ALA A 561 10.62 2.38 22.31
CA ALA A 561 9.44 3.18 22.00
C ALA A 561 8.21 2.31 21.64
N TYR A 562 8.44 1.13 21.04
CA TYR A 562 7.38 0.16 20.71
C TYR A 562 6.54 -0.25 21.93
N ARG A 563 7.08 -0.17 23.15
CA ARG A 563 6.35 -0.49 24.39
C ARG A 563 5.12 0.40 24.57
N ARG A 564 5.12 1.63 24.06
CA ARG A 564 3.95 2.53 24.09
C ARG A 564 2.80 1.99 23.24
N ILE A 565 3.11 1.34 22.11
CA ILE A 565 2.13 0.68 21.23
C ILE A 565 1.55 -0.57 21.91
N ASN A 566 2.39 -1.33 22.63
CA ASN A 566 1.91 -2.46 23.44
C ASN A 566 0.99 -1.99 24.57
N THR A 567 1.34 -0.89 25.25
CA THR A 567 0.47 -0.28 26.27
C THR A 567 -0.86 0.17 25.67
N LEU A 568 -0.86 0.84 24.51
CA LEU A 568 -2.08 1.20 23.80
C LEU A 568 -2.94 -0.04 23.52
N THR A 569 -2.34 -1.10 22.98
CA THR A 569 -3.03 -2.38 22.69
C THR A 569 -3.69 -2.95 23.95
N PHE A 570 -2.99 -2.91 25.08
CA PHE A 570 -3.54 -3.37 26.36
C PHE A 570 -4.74 -2.53 26.81
N GLU A 571 -4.63 -1.20 26.78
CA GLU A 571 -5.71 -0.30 27.19
C GLU A 571 -6.92 -0.40 26.26
N VAL A 572 -6.72 -0.60 24.95
CA VAL A 572 -7.79 -0.88 23.98
C VAL A 572 -8.52 -2.17 24.34
N ASN A 573 -7.79 -3.27 24.51
CA ASN A 573 -8.40 -4.57 24.85
C ASN A 573 -9.13 -4.54 26.20
N LYS A 574 -8.64 -3.76 27.16
CA LYS A 574 -9.34 -3.51 28.43
C LYS A 574 -10.62 -2.70 28.23
N ALA A 575 -10.55 -1.60 27.48
CA ALA A 575 -11.70 -0.75 27.19
C ALA A 575 -12.81 -1.51 26.45
N VAL A 576 -12.46 -2.35 25.47
CA VAL A 576 -13.43 -3.22 24.78
C VAL A 576 -14.10 -4.16 25.77
N ARG A 577 -13.33 -4.88 26.60
CA ARG A 577 -13.87 -5.83 27.59
C ARG A 577 -14.84 -5.15 28.55
N ASP A 578 -14.53 -3.95 29.02
CA ASP A 578 -15.42 -3.17 29.89
C ASP A 578 -16.73 -2.76 29.21
N LEU A 579 -16.71 -2.49 27.90
CA LEU A 579 -17.86 -2.08 27.11
C LEU A 579 -18.78 -3.24 26.73
N VAL A 580 -18.20 -4.42 26.46
CA VAL A 580 -18.96 -5.61 26.04
C VAL A 580 -19.39 -6.51 27.21
N ALA A 581 -18.84 -6.30 28.41
CA ALA A 581 -19.21 -7.05 29.59
C ALA A 581 -20.68 -6.79 29.96
N ARG A 582 -21.51 -7.84 29.90
CA ARG A 582 -22.89 -7.80 30.42
C ARG A 582 -22.85 -7.58 31.93
N GLN A 583 -23.48 -6.53 32.43
CA GLN A 583 -23.74 -6.46 33.86
C GLN A 583 -24.74 -7.55 34.26
N PRO A 584 -24.58 -8.18 35.43
CA PRO A 584 -25.70 -8.87 36.05
C PRO A 584 -26.81 -7.84 36.21
N LYS A 585 -27.97 -8.06 35.55
CA LYS A 585 -29.18 -7.27 35.79
C LYS A 585 -29.29 -7.07 37.30
N ARG A 586 -29.35 -5.83 37.78
CA ARG A 586 -29.83 -5.55 39.14
C ARG A 586 -31.04 -6.42 39.33
N ALA A 587 -30.95 -7.39 40.24
CA ALA A 587 -32.05 -8.28 40.51
C ALA A 587 -33.21 -7.42 40.98
N GLY A 588 -34.13 -7.08 40.07
CA GLY A 588 -35.48 -6.72 40.42
C GLY A 588 -35.99 -7.88 41.26
N ARG A 589 -36.12 -7.64 42.57
CA ARG A 589 -36.69 -8.55 43.54
C ARG A 589 -38.15 -8.80 43.14
N GLU A 590 -38.42 -9.63 42.14
CA GLU A 590 -39.78 -10.11 41.86
C GLU A 590 -39.82 -11.28 40.87
N GLY A 591 -38.85 -11.44 39.97
CA GLY A 591 -38.83 -12.59 39.03
C GLY A 591 -38.21 -13.89 39.59
N GLY A 592 -37.55 -13.83 40.74
CA GLY A 592 -36.72 -14.91 41.26
C GLY A 592 -37.46 -16.00 42.04
N GLU A 593 -38.70 -15.79 42.49
CA GLU A 593 -39.37 -16.78 43.35
C GLU A 593 -40.03 -17.92 42.58
N ALA A 594 -40.54 -17.68 41.37
CA ALA A 594 -41.19 -18.71 40.57
C ALA A 594 -40.18 -19.75 40.02
N LEU A 595 -39.02 -19.29 39.53
CA LEU A 595 -37.94 -20.17 39.06
C LEU A 595 -37.21 -20.90 40.20
N ARG A 596 -37.26 -20.37 41.43
CA ARG A 596 -36.64 -21.01 42.60
C ARG A 596 -37.45 -22.18 43.17
N LYS A 597 -38.75 -22.25 42.87
CA LYS A 597 -39.62 -23.38 43.28
C LYS A 597 -39.60 -24.55 42.31
N ALA A 598 -39.20 -24.36 41.04
CA ALA A 598 -39.14 -25.41 40.02
C ALA A 598 -37.75 -26.07 39.86
N LEU A 599 -36.71 -25.56 40.52
CA LEU A 599 -35.35 -26.12 40.46
C LEU A 599 -34.87 -26.54 41.85
N THR A 600 -35.20 -27.77 42.24
CA THR A 600 -34.63 -28.43 43.41
C THR A 600 -33.21 -28.90 43.08
N VAL A 601 -32.23 -28.01 43.21
CA VAL A 601 -30.81 -28.42 43.20
C VAL A 601 -30.46 -28.95 44.59
N LYS A 602 -30.18 -30.25 44.67
CA LYS A 602 -29.63 -30.91 45.88
C LYS A 602 -28.43 -30.09 46.40
N LYS A 603 -28.30 -30.01 47.73
CA LYS A 603 -27.15 -29.45 48.46
C LYS A 603 -25.84 -29.66 47.68
N LYS A 604 -25.20 -28.55 47.29
CA LYS A 604 -23.85 -28.53 46.72
C LYS A 604 -22.90 -29.34 47.62
N PRO A 605 -22.16 -30.34 47.10
CA PRO A 605 -20.86 -30.65 47.65
C PRO A 605 -19.98 -29.40 47.50
N LYS A 606 -18.94 -29.25 48.33
CA LYS A 606 -17.89 -28.24 48.17
C LYS A 606 -17.51 -28.13 46.68
N ALA A 607 -17.36 -26.90 46.19
CA ALA A 607 -17.04 -26.61 44.79
C ALA A 607 -15.96 -27.58 44.28
N LYS A 608 -16.31 -28.39 43.28
CA LYS A 608 -15.31 -29.19 42.57
C LYS A 608 -14.36 -28.22 41.88
N VAL A 609 -13.06 -28.44 42.12
CA VAL A 609 -11.96 -27.93 41.31
C VAL A 609 -12.29 -28.22 39.84
N PRO A 610 -11.97 -27.33 38.87
CA PRO A 610 -12.11 -27.65 37.45
C PRO A 610 -11.40 -28.98 37.21
N THR A 611 -12.14 -30.01 36.78
CA THR A 611 -11.61 -31.35 36.50
C THR A 611 -11.37 -31.41 35.00
N GLY A 612 -10.33 -30.70 34.56
CA GLY A 612 -9.86 -30.68 33.18
C GLY A 612 -8.34 -30.52 33.13
N PRO A 613 -7.69 -30.99 32.06
CA PRO A 613 -6.25 -30.88 31.92
C PRO A 613 -5.80 -29.40 31.86
N VAL A 614 -4.81 -29.03 32.68
CA VAL A 614 -4.19 -27.70 32.66
C VAL A 614 -3.12 -27.65 31.58
N VAL A 615 -3.20 -26.66 30.71
CA VAL A 615 -2.25 -26.43 29.61
C VAL A 615 -1.26 -25.33 30.03
N PRO A 616 0.04 -25.63 30.22
CA PRO A 616 1.05 -24.62 30.54
C PRO A 616 1.33 -23.64 29.38
N GLU A 617 1.67 -22.41 29.69
CA GLU A 617 1.92 -21.34 28.71
C GLU A 617 3.34 -20.78 28.86
N LEU A 618 4.06 -20.60 27.75
CA LEU A 618 5.36 -19.93 27.73
C LEU A 618 5.16 -18.42 27.97
N VAL A 619 5.77 -17.87 29.01
CA VAL A 619 5.54 -16.47 29.45
C VAL A 619 6.76 -15.57 29.36
N ASP A 620 7.98 -16.12 29.43
CA ASP A 620 9.22 -15.40 29.15
C ASP A 620 10.21 -16.30 28.41
N LEU A 621 11.02 -15.70 27.54
CA LEU A 621 12.01 -16.38 26.73
C LEU A 621 13.21 -15.45 26.51
N ARG A 622 14.39 -15.90 26.91
CA ARG A 622 15.66 -15.24 26.60
C ARG A 622 16.49 -16.17 25.74
N ALA A 623 17.00 -15.66 24.63
CA ALA A 623 17.85 -16.42 23.74
C ALA A 623 19.12 -15.62 23.43
N THR A 624 20.26 -16.29 23.45
CA THR A 624 21.55 -15.76 23.01
C THR A 624 22.21 -16.74 22.05
N ILE A 625 23.16 -16.25 21.25
CA ILE A 625 23.96 -17.09 20.37
C ILE A 625 25.24 -17.46 21.13
N GLY A 626 25.53 -18.76 21.23
CA GLY A 626 26.74 -19.28 21.82
C GLY A 626 27.95 -19.17 20.89
N ASP A 627 29.14 -19.47 21.42
CA ASP A 627 30.40 -19.31 20.70
C ASP A 627 30.52 -20.27 19.49
N ASP A 628 29.82 -21.41 19.53
CA ASP A 628 29.77 -22.40 18.45
C ASP A 628 28.60 -22.13 17.47
N GLY A 629 27.85 -21.04 17.69
CA GLY A 629 26.73 -20.63 16.85
C GLY A 629 25.41 -21.32 17.22
N GLU A 630 25.30 -21.97 18.35
CA GLU A 630 24.05 -22.54 18.86
C GLU A 630 23.13 -21.46 19.47
N TRP A 631 21.81 -21.67 19.42
CA TRP A 631 20.89 -20.87 20.24
C TRP A 631 20.88 -21.42 21.66
N ARG A 632 21.24 -20.59 22.64
CA ARG A 632 21.11 -20.87 24.07
C ARG A 632 19.86 -20.18 24.59
N ILE A 633 18.93 -20.96 25.14
CA ILE A 633 17.56 -20.54 25.44
C ILE A 633 17.28 -20.75 26.92
N ASP A 634 16.80 -19.71 27.60
CA ASP A 634 16.24 -19.75 28.95
C ASP A 634 14.75 -19.38 28.88
N ALA A 635 13.88 -20.29 29.31
CA ALA A 635 12.43 -20.13 29.19
C ALA A 635 11.72 -20.22 30.56
N GLU A 636 10.71 -19.37 30.76
CA GLU A 636 9.79 -19.42 31.91
C GLU A 636 8.38 -19.77 31.44
N VAL A 637 7.75 -20.72 32.11
CA VAL A 637 6.43 -21.28 31.81
C VAL A 637 5.50 -21.02 32.98
N SER A 638 4.31 -20.50 32.72
CA SER A 638 3.24 -20.31 33.68
C SER A 638 2.29 -21.50 33.64
N ILE A 639 1.87 -21.98 34.82
CA ILE A 639 0.94 -23.10 34.97
C ILE A 639 -0.37 -22.55 35.57
N PRO A 640 -1.46 -22.48 34.80
CA PRO A 640 -2.76 -22.01 35.28
C PRO A 640 -3.32 -22.81 36.46
N ARG A 641 -4.18 -22.18 37.27
CA ARG A 641 -4.81 -22.86 38.42
C ARG A 641 -6.05 -23.63 37.99
N GLY A 642 -6.15 -24.89 38.40
CA GLY A 642 -7.37 -25.70 38.36
C GLY A 642 -7.28 -26.86 37.37
N GLY A 643 -7.17 -28.07 37.90
CA GLY A 643 -7.05 -29.34 37.18
C GLY A 643 -6.26 -30.34 38.02
N ASP A 644 -6.61 -31.62 37.96
CA ASP A 644 -5.88 -32.70 38.65
C ASP A 644 -4.69 -33.22 37.79
N GLU A 645 -4.61 -32.81 36.52
CA GLU A 645 -3.62 -33.25 35.54
C GLU A 645 -3.04 -32.05 34.76
N ILE A 646 -1.71 -31.96 34.68
CA ILE A 646 -1.00 -30.94 33.87
C ILE A 646 -0.55 -31.59 32.57
N VAL A 647 -0.92 -31.00 31.44
CA VAL A 647 -0.57 -31.51 30.10
C VAL A 647 0.94 -31.42 29.89
N PRO A 648 1.62 -32.52 29.52
CA PRO A 648 3.02 -32.50 29.13
C PRO A 648 3.22 -31.66 27.85
N MET A 649 4.32 -30.93 27.80
CA MET A 649 4.61 -29.99 26.71
C MET A 649 5.91 -30.33 26.00
N VAL A 650 5.90 -30.31 24.67
CA VAL A 650 7.10 -30.45 23.86
C VAL A 650 7.55 -29.05 23.42
N PRO A 651 8.73 -28.56 23.86
CA PRO A 651 9.30 -27.34 23.34
C PRO A 651 9.84 -27.59 21.94
N VAL A 652 9.40 -26.79 20.97
CA VAL A 652 9.85 -26.86 19.57
C VAL A 652 10.54 -25.55 19.23
N ALA A 653 11.82 -25.63 18.82
CA ALA A 653 12.57 -24.50 18.29
C ALA A 653 12.46 -24.47 16.77
N GLU A 654 12.08 -23.32 16.22
CA GLU A 654 11.87 -23.11 14.79
C GLU A 654 12.55 -21.81 14.33
N VAL A 655 12.95 -21.75 13.06
CA VAL A 655 13.47 -20.53 12.43
C VAL A 655 12.31 -19.77 11.79
N ASP A 656 12.18 -18.49 12.15
CA ASP A 656 11.23 -17.58 11.51
C ASP A 656 11.68 -17.27 10.09
N VAL A 657 10.79 -17.47 9.12
CA VAL A 657 11.04 -17.27 7.69
C VAL A 657 9.98 -16.34 7.10
N ARG A 658 10.37 -15.56 6.09
CA ARG A 658 9.50 -14.56 5.44
C ARG A 658 8.40 -15.18 4.58
N SER A 659 8.59 -16.40 4.10
CA SER A 659 7.59 -17.22 3.38
C SER A 659 7.97 -18.71 3.46
N GLY A 660 6.97 -19.60 3.47
CA GLY A 660 7.16 -21.06 3.58
C GLY A 660 7.07 -21.63 5.00
N GLY A 661 7.20 -22.96 5.13
CA GLY A 661 7.16 -23.65 6.42
C GLY A 661 8.39 -23.36 7.28
N ARG A 662 8.20 -23.12 8.58
CA ARG A 662 9.30 -22.81 9.52
C ARG A 662 10.21 -24.04 9.73
N PRO A 663 11.50 -23.96 9.36
CA PRO A 663 12.43 -25.07 9.60
C PRO A 663 12.59 -25.32 11.11
N ARG A 664 12.41 -26.58 11.52
CA ARG A 664 12.60 -27.00 12.92
C ARG A 664 14.08 -27.21 13.22
N LEU A 665 14.53 -26.62 14.32
CA LEU A 665 15.84 -26.85 14.91
C LEU A 665 15.75 -28.02 15.88
N LYS A 666 16.72 -28.92 15.82
CA LYS A 666 16.85 -30.00 16.81
C LYS A 666 17.45 -29.43 18.10
N TRP A 667 17.05 -29.97 19.23
CA TRP A 667 17.71 -29.70 20.51
C TRP A 667 18.96 -30.58 20.63
N ALA A 668 20.13 -29.95 20.85
CA ALA A 668 21.32 -30.67 21.28
C ALA A 668 21.22 -31.01 22.78
N GLU A 669 20.65 -30.08 23.55
CA GLU A 669 20.46 -30.23 24.99
C GLU A 669 19.15 -29.55 25.42
N LEU A 670 18.43 -30.19 26.35
CA LEU A 670 17.25 -29.64 27.00
C LEU A 670 17.25 -30.04 28.48
N VAL A 671 17.27 -29.07 29.37
CA VAL A 671 17.46 -29.25 30.81
C VAL A 671 16.34 -28.55 31.58
N ALA A 672 15.67 -29.28 32.48
CA ALA A 672 14.75 -28.67 33.43
C ALA A 672 15.53 -27.95 34.54
N LEU A 673 15.09 -26.74 34.90
CA LEU A 673 15.70 -25.93 35.96
C LEU A 673 14.82 -25.85 37.22
N GLU A 674 13.52 -25.58 37.06
CA GLU A 674 12.60 -25.37 38.18
C GLU A 674 11.18 -25.80 37.79
N GLY A 675 10.44 -26.48 38.67
CA GLY A 675 9.00 -26.74 38.49
C GLY A 675 8.60 -27.67 37.33
N CYS A 676 9.57 -28.29 36.66
CA CYS A 676 9.37 -29.31 35.63
C CYS A 676 10.52 -30.33 35.59
N GLU A 677 10.34 -31.40 34.84
CA GLU A 677 11.31 -32.42 34.49
C GLU A 677 11.30 -32.61 32.96
N VAL A 678 12.45 -32.95 32.37
CA VAL A 678 12.57 -33.26 30.93
C VAL A 678 12.68 -34.78 30.78
N ASP A 679 11.76 -35.38 30.02
CA ASP A 679 11.70 -36.81 29.71
C ASP A 679 11.53 -36.99 28.20
N GLY A 680 12.55 -37.48 27.50
CA GLY A 680 12.50 -37.69 26.04
C GLY A 680 12.20 -36.42 25.22
N GLY A 681 12.67 -35.25 25.68
CA GLY A 681 12.36 -33.96 25.04
C GLY A 681 10.99 -33.38 25.42
N VAL A 682 10.25 -34.02 26.32
CA VAL A 682 8.95 -33.57 26.83
C VAL A 682 9.12 -32.96 28.23
N LEU A 683 8.56 -31.78 28.44
CA LEU A 683 8.45 -31.14 29.74
C LEU A 683 7.24 -31.70 30.50
N ARG A 684 7.52 -32.34 31.64
CA ARG A 684 6.53 -32.77 32.63
C ARG A 684 6.58 -31.83 33.81
N PHE A 685 5.44 -31.27 34.21
CA PHE A 685 5.40 -30.23 35.23
C PHE A 685 5.10 -30.81 36.61
N THR A 686 5.77 -30.28 37.63
CA THR A 686 5.58 -30.75 39.01
C THR A 686 4.15 -30.42 39.48
N PRO A 687 3.40 -31.38 40.05
CA PRO A 687 2.05 -31.12 40.55
C PRO A 687 2.01 -29.97 41.57
N GLY A 688 1.12 -29.01 41.35
CA GLY A 688 0.97 -27.83 42.21
C GLY A 688 1.98 -26.70 41.96
N ALA A 689 2.97 -26.88 41.07
CA ALA A 689 3.81 -25.79 40.61
C ALA A 689 2.98 -24.75 39.86
N ARG A 690 3.28 -23.47 40.08
CA ARG A 690 2.64 -22.35 39.37
C ARG A 690 3.51 -21.78 38.26
N ARG A 691 4.80 -22.13 38.30
CA ARG A 691 5.83 -21.68 37.37
C ARG A 691 6.83 -22.79 37.19
N ALA A 692 7.36 -22.89 35.98
CA ALA A 692 8.44 -23.79 35.64
C ALA A 692 9.47 -23.08 34.75
N LYS A 693 10.70 -23.56 34.75
CA LYS A 693 11.80 -23.05 33.95
C LYS A 693 12.58 -24.19 33.34
N PHE A 694 12.97 -24.01 32.09
CA PHE A 694 13.87 -24.91 31.40
C PHE A 694 14.90 -24.11 30.60
N ARG A 695 16.01 -24.76 30.29
CA ARG A 695 17.07 -24.26 29.44
C ARG A 695 17.29 -25.24 28.29
N GLY A 696 17.61 -24.73 27.10
CA GLY A 696 17.97 -25.59 25.98
C GLY A 696 19.05 -24.97 25.10
N ALA A 697 19.79 -25.84 24.41
CA ALA A 697 20.75 -25.49 23.38
C ALA A 697 20.39 -26.20 22.07
N THR A 698 20.36 -25.47 20.95
CA THR A 698 20.03 -26.07 19.65
C THR A 698 21.24 -26.76 19.03
N ASP A 699 20.98 -27.82 18.25
CA ASP A 699 22.00 -28.50 17.46
C ASP A 699 22.27 -27.70 16.18
N VAL A 700 23.45 -27.09 16.11
CA VAL A 700 23.89 -26.26 14.97
C VAL A 700 23.84 -27.02 13.64
N THR A 701 23.98 -28.35 13.64
CA THR A 701 23.91 -29.16 12.41
C THR A 701 22.51 -29.20 11.80
N SER A 702 21.47 -28.88 12.59
CA SER A 702 20.08 -28.76 12.12
C SER A 702 19.73 -27.38 11.57
N HIS A 703 20.66 -26.42 11.65
CA HIS A 703 20.39 -25.04 11.24
C HIS A 703 20.48 -24.91 9.71
N PRO A 704 19.43 -24.40 9.03
CA PRO A 704 19.42 -24.30 7.57
C PRO A 704 20.37 -23.21 7.03
N VAL A 705 20.69 -22.21 7.85
CA VAL A 705 21.62 -21.12 7.57
C VAL A 705 22.32 -20.70 8.88
N ARG A 706 23.40 -19.91 8.80
CA ARG A 706 24.14 -19.45 9.99
C ARG A 706 23.23 -18.68 10.95
N THR A 707 23.31 -19.03 12.22
CA THR A 707 22.45 -18.58 13.33
C THR A 707 22.34 -17.07 13.46
N MET A 708 23.43 -16.33 13.21
CA MET A 708 23.46 -14.86 13.26
C MET A 708 22.52 -14.17 12.25
N PHE A 709 22.06 -14.87 11.22
CA PHE A 709 21.12 -14.36 10.21
C PHE A 709 19.70 -14.91 10.39
N THR A 710 19.44 -15.62 11.49
CA THR A 710 18.14 -16.25 11.78
C THR A 710 17.40 -15.53 12.89
N ARG A 711 16.08 -15.69 12.92
CA ARG A 711 15.25 -15.37 14.08
C ARG A 711 14.68 -16.66 14.64
N LEU A 712 14.73 -16.81 15.96
CA LEU A 712 14.26 -18.00 16.66
C LEU A 712 12.82 -17.81 17.14
N VAL A 713 11.99 -18.83 16.91
CA VAL A 713 10.66 -18.99 17.52
C VAL A 713 10.69 -20.25 18.37
N VAL A 714 10.18 -20.17 19.61
CA VAL A 714 10.01 -21.34 20.48
C VAL A 714 8.54 -21.47 20.85
N GLU A 715 7.97 -22.64 20.58
CA GLU A 715 6.58 -22.96 20.89
C GLU A 715 6.51 -24.15 21.86
N LEU A 716 5.51 -24.14 22.75
CA LEU A 716 5.15 -25.31 23.56
C LEU A 716 3.96 -25.99 22.91
N ARG A 717 4.14 -27.23 22.45
CA ARG A 717 3.06 -28.03 21.84
C ARG A 717 2.62 -29.13 22.79
N ALA A 718 1.31 -29.27 22.98
CA ALA A 718 0.74 -30.35 23.78
C ALA A 718 1.03 -31.69 23.10
N GLY A 719 1.65 -32.63 23.81
CA GLY A 719 1.99 -33.92 23.23
C GLY A 719 2.65 -34.87 24.22
N LYS A 720 2.45 -36.17 24.00
CA LYS A 720 3.38 -37.20 24.46
C LYS A 720 4.48 -37.21 23.39
N GLY A 721 5.76 -37.14 23.77
CA GLY A 721 6.88 -37.02 22.84
C GLY A 721 6.83 -38.03 21.70
N GLU A 722 7.49 -37.70 20.58
CA GLU A 722 7.57 -38.58 19.40
C GLU A 722 8.00 -40.01 19.73
#